data_AF-A0A8H7L0U6-F1
#
_entry.id   AF-A0A8H7L0U6-F1
#
_cell.length_a   1.000
_cell.length_b   1.000
_cell.length_c   1.000
_cell.angle_alpha   90.00
_cell.angle_beta   90.00
_cell.angle_gamma   90.00
#
_symmetry.space_group_name_H-M   'P 1'
#
loop_
_entity.id
_entity.type
_entity.pdbx_description
1 polymer ?
#
loop_
_entity_poly.entity_id
_entity_poly.type
_entity_poly.pdbx_seq_one_letter_code
_entity_poly.pdbx_strand_id
1 'polypeptide(L)'
;MTAFASLLALSVAATVSATPWVTACSQIAGAVSSQSNVYYGVDLGPLGPILDPPLDPLLAPDYSNANSHWMTSSSENSTCAVKPGTAADIGVILQILDATRTPFAVKGGGHASNPGFSSTEGVQISMSKFSEVTYDANAGTATIGAGLIWDDVYNQLAPYNVNIVGGRVTGVGVAGFTLGGGYSWKTNQYGLTIDTVQAFNLVLPNGTATTVTEATYPDLFFGLKGGLITYTANNVPAVNTATANFAANNTDPKAQIITTYNFLLGSIGVSQLIFYDAPTPPAGIFDEFLAITPLTQDISTRSFVSLVQSSPANATTGLRGSFHTVSLTDISPAILTEIVNQTNYYGETLGLLDTGLFISYDVEPFLPSLFSHNSTPSAYPPSRAQGLLPLNLYYAWASSLSDTTFQNAIQESAAYLKSKAVAEGQDVADAAVYGNYAISSTPLQDIYGANLPRLQAIKAQYDPSNVMGLAGDPASETNGQRPVDERATEAGCQAVSTAERLHTAQMAEVKNAIMFKTQINAAKAATFQLSERAVAKSLPAFTITRSRGFLPREDPVQKLPAAFAPIESLLDRMTIHANGKQNSGLLATGQFGDAVHHELKGLNLEQKIDEAILSNDQMMISALFRDYAFLTSAYVLEPVDLEFRKSGVYTTGRSVLPRELAVPMKKLADALGHFPFMEYASVYALQNWARKDPAGGISYDNLRLLRAFENHEGSEKGFILVHVDMVANSGKLISAAEDAITAAVAEDRPAFNAALEQLYVAYQAINLSMETMWGRSKPADYIKFRSFIFGTAPKEGNPMFPNGVVYEGVDEKPLYFRGESGANDSMIPLGDNLLEITASLPENELTSVLREFRAYRPPTQREYIAGVEARARLAGIKKFAEADPKSLALYVLNVDQIREFRQRHWSFTKEYIIRRSSYGIATGGSPILRYLPSNLATVTNVLAEACAQLPSTESALHNAGLSEGLAEAVEKCRKRAEVQKRVLEAEMAVWEIVGDQKRHEAERTAAAGVNKGAEKSATGEVPRAGKADLGEEKILQRGWVGNDGVG
;
A
#
# COMPACT_ATOMS: atom_id res chain seq x y z
N MET A 1 11.10 -18.88 -63.81
CA MET A 1 9.90 -18.69 -62.96
C MET A 1 10.35 -18.75 -61.50
N THR A 2 10.95 -17.80 -60.78
CA THR A 2 11.14 -16.33 -60.86
C THR A 2 9.92 -15.43 -60.73
N ALA A 3 8.81 -15.90 -60.12
CA ALA A 3 7.69 -14.99 -59.79
C ALA A 3 6.69 -15.46 -58.71
N PHE A 4 7.00 -16.46 -57.86
CA PHE A 4 6.05 -16.91 -56.81
C PHE A 4 6.66 -17.19 -55.43
N ALA A 5 7.93 -16.82 -55.21
CA ALA A 5 8.58 -16.87 -53.89
C ALA A 5 8.73 -15.48 -53.24
N SER A 6 8.15 -14.43 -53.84
CA SER A 6 8.35 -13.03 -53.43
C SER A 6 7.13 -12.39 -52.75
N LEU A 7 6.16 -13.19 -52.27
CA LEU A 7 5.00 -12.68 -51.53
C LEU A 7 4.76 -13.33 -50.16
N LEU A 8 5.70 -14.15 -49.66
CA LEU A 8 5.67 -14.69 -48.29
C LEU A 8 6.95 -14.40 -47.49
N ALA A 9 7.67 -13.34 -47.85
CA ALA A 9 8.87 -12.86 -47.14
C ALA A 9 8.68 -11.45 -46.53
N LEU A 10 7.43 -11.04 -46.26
CA LEU A 10 7.13 -9.69 -45.74
C LEU A 10 6.03 -9.64 -44.65
N SER A 11 5.79 -10.74 -43.92
CA SER A 11 4.84 -10.70 -42.79
C SER A 11 5.22 -11.55 -41.56
N VAL A 12 6.50 -11.89 -41.38
CA VAL A 12 7.00 -12.45 -40.11
C VAL A 12 8.24 -11.68 -39.66
N ALA A 13 8.06 -10.37 -39.51
CA ALA A 13 8.97 -9.50 -38.78
C ALA A 13 8.10 -8.61 -37.87
N ALA A 14 7.47 -9.24 -36.90
CA ALA A 14 6.81 -8.56 -35.79
C ALA A 14 7.07 -9.34 -34.50
N THR A 15 8.12 -8.88 -33.83
CA THR A 15 8.26 -8.79 -32.36
C THR A 15 8.23 -10.08 -31.54
N VAL A 16 9.36 -10.78 -31.47
CA VAL A 16 9.87 -11.20 -30.16
C VAL A 16 10.67 -9.99 -29.65
N SER A 17 10.11 -9.21 -28.74
CA SER A 17 10.91 -8.17 -28.08
C SER A 17 11.88 -8.87 -27.13
N ALA A 18 13.10 -9.12 -27.61
CA ALA A 18 14.22 -9.31 -26.70
C ALA A 18 14.27 -8.10 -25.75
N THR A 19 14.54 -8.32 -24.47
CA THR A 19 14.71 -7.23 -23.51
C THR A 19 15.70 -6.19 -24.04
N PRO A 20 15.53 -4.89 -23.74
CA PRO A 20 16.26 -3.79 -24.38
C PRO A 20 17.80 -3.83 -24.21
N TRP A 21 18.37 -4.76 -23.43
CA TRP A 21 19.77 -4.73 -22.98
C TRP A 21 20.60 -5.97 -23.40
N VAL A 22 20.01 -6.95 -24.08
CA VAL A 22 20.70 -8.21 -24.51
C VAL A 22 21.88 -7.92 -25.45
N THR A 23 21.73 -6.92 -26.32
CA THR A 23 22.78 -6.52 -27.28
C THR A 23 24.05 -6.05 -26.57
N ALA A 24 23.93 -5.30 -25.48
CA ALA A 24 25.08 -4.83 -24.72
C ALA A 24 25.82 -5.98 -24.04
N CYS A 25 25.07 -6.92 -23.44
CA CYS A 25 25.65 -8.12 -22.82
C CYS A 25 26.45 -8.97 -23.82
N SER A 26 25.92 -9.17 -25.03
CA SER A 26 26.61 -9.90 -26.10
C SER A 26 27.88 -9.20 -26.57
N GLN A 27 27.83 -7.87 -26.75
CA GLN A 27 29.01 -7.08 -27.11
C GLN A 27 30.08 -7.13 -26.02
N ILE A 28 29.69 -7.02 -24.75
CA ILE A 28 30.61 -7.14 -23.61
C ILE A 28 31.28 -8.51 -23.62
N ALA A 29 30.52 -9.59 -23.76
CA ALA A 29 31.06 -10.96 -23.76
C ALA A 29 32.06 -11.21 -24.90
N GLY A 30 31.90 -10.55 -26.05
CA GLY A 30 32.83 -10.65 -27.18
C GLY A 30 34.05 -9.73 -27.11
N ALA A 31 34.05 -8.73 -26.22
CA ALA A 31 35.08 -7.68 -26.18
C ALA A 31 35.98 -7.74 -24.93
N VAL A 32 35.49 -8.28 -23.82
CA VAL A 32 36.29 -8.42 -22.59
C VAL A 32 37.32 -9.55 -22.71
N SER A 33 38.44 -9.42 -22.00
CA SER A 33 39.52 -10.41 -22.01
C SER A 33 39.09 -11.75 -21.41
N SER A 34 39.90 -12.79 -21.63
CA SER A 34 39.71 -14.12 -21.02
C SER A 34 39.80 -14.13 -19.49
N GLN A 35 40.24 -13.03 -18.87
CA GLN A 35 40.24 -12.87 -17.41
C GLN A 35 38.87 -12.41 -16.87
N SER A 36 37.96 -11.97 -17.73
CA SER A 36 36.60 -11.56 -17.39
C SER A 36 35.60 -12.69 -17.62
N ASN A 37 34.48 -12.66 -16.90
CA ASN A 37 33.37 -13.58 -17.13
C ASN A 37 32.05 -12.81 -17.29
N VAL A 38 31.19 -13.28 -18.19
CA VAL A 38 29.82 -12.78 -18.38
C VAL A 38 28.86 -13.94 -18.16
N TYR A 39 27.85 -13.71 -17.34
CA TYR A 39 26.84 -14.69 -16.97
C TYR A 39 25.44 -14.14 -17.27
N TYR A 40 24.49 -15.01 -17.60
CA TYR A 40 23.15 -14.63 -18.05
C TYR A 40 22.07 -15.24 -17.15
N GLY A 41 20.96 -14.53 -16.96
CA GLY A 41 19.83 -14.95 -16.11
C GLY A 41 18.74 -15.75 -16.83
N VAL A 42 18.79 -15.84 -18.16
CA VAL A 42 17.82 -16.58 -19.01
C VAL A 42 18.52 -17.20 -20.23
N ASP A 43 17.99 -18.32 -20.71
CA ASP A 43 18.42 -18.96 -21.98
C ASP A 43 18.09 -18.04 -23.17
N LEU A 44 19.13 -17.57 -23.88
CA LEU A 44 19.01 -16.64 -25.00
C LEU A 44 18.80 -17.33 -26.37
N GLY A 45 18.61 -18.65 -26.40
CA GLY A 45 18.38 -19.36 -27.66
C GLY A 45 19.57 -19.26 -28.63
N PRO A 46 19.35 -19.21 -29.97
CA PRO A 46 20.28 -19.71 -31.00
C PRO A 46 21.58 -18.92 -31.26
N LEU A 47 22.15 -18.26 -30.24
CA LEU A 47 23.45 -17.57 -30.29
C LEU A 47 24.56 -18.23 -29.42
N GLY A 48 24.38 -19.44 -28.86
CA GLY A 48 25.44 -20.16 -28.12
C GLY A 48 25.47 -21.69 -28.38
N PRO A 49 26.64 -22.34 -28.56
CA PRO A 49 26.72 -23.75 -28.96
C PRO A 49 26.76 -24.76 -27.79
N ILE A 50 25.77 -25.65 -27.80
CA ILE A 50 25.85 -27.11 -27.53
C ILE A 50 26.36 -27.55 -26.12
N LEU A 51 25.43 -27.57 -25.14
CA LEU A 51 25.06 -28.69 -24.23
C LEU A 51 24.28 -28.17 -22.98
N ASP A 52 23.10 -28.76 -22.72
CA ASP A 52 22.29 -28.79 -21.49
C ASP A 52 21.35 -27.61 -21.06
N PRO A 53 20.24 -27.90 -20.32
CA PRO A 53 18.95 -27.19 -20.33
C PRO A 53 18.88 -26.03 -19.28
N PRO A 54 17.75 -25.28 -19.10
CA PRO A 54 17.75 -24.00 -18.39
C PRO A 54 18.13 -24.18 -16.91
N LEU A 55 19.07 -23.36 -16.44
CA LEU A 55 19.65 -23.49 -15.10
C LEU A 55 18.66 -22.98 -14.04
N ASP A 56 18.25 -23.89 -13.17
CA ASP A 56 17.87 -23.63 -11.78
C ASP A 56 18.81 -22.56 -11.16
N PRO A 57 18.32 -21.59 -10.35
CA PRO A 57 19.18 -20.66 -9.59
C PRO A 57 20.27 -21.35 -8.73
N LEU A 58 20.10 -22.65 -8.41
CA LEU A 58 21.11 -23.51 -7.77
C LEU A 58 22.23 -23.99 -8.71
N LEU A 59 22.07 -23.88 -10.03
CA LEU A 59 23.00 -24.38 -11.05
C LEU A 59 23.82 -23.26 -11.75
N ALA A 60 23.48 -21.98 -11.57
CA ALA A 60 24.24 -20.81 -12.05
C ALA A 60 24.74 -19.91 -10.90
N PRO A 61 25.50 -20.46 -9.92
CA PRO A 61 25.86 -19.75 -8.70
C PRO A 61 26.61 -18.44 -8.97
N ASP A 62 27.38 -18.38 -10.05
CA ASP A 62 28.14 -17.17 -10.39
C ASP A 62 27.29 -15.97 -10.83
N TYR A 63 26.18 -16.21 -11.54
CA TYR A 63 25.22 -15.16 -11.90
C TYR A 63 24.45 -14.71 -10.67
N SER A 64 23.94 -15.67 -9.89
CA SER A 64 23.22 -15.40 -8.64
C SER A 64 24.10 -14.63 -7.65
N ASN A 65 25.37 -15.01 -7.47
CA ASN A 65 26.32 -14.33 -6.58
C ASN A 65 26.70 -12.92 -7.04
N ALA A 66 26.69 -12.69 -8.36
CA ALA A 66 26.98 -11.38 -8.91
C ALA A 66 25.79 -10.40 -8.78
N ASN A 67 24.56 -10.91 -8.67
CA ASN A 67 23.35 -10.11 -8.46
C ASN A 67 22.90 -10.04 -6.99
N SER A 68 23.33 -10.99 -6.15
CA SER A 68 22.96 -11.05 -4.74
C SER A 68 23.62 -9.94 -3.93
N HIS A 69 22.83 -9.38 -3.02
CA HIS A 69 23.23 -8.37 -2.04
C HIS A 69 23.04 -8.91 -0.63
N TRP A 70 23.65 -8.25 0.37
CA TRP A 70 23.48 -8.59 1.78
C TRP A 70 22.00 -8.61 2.19
N MET A 71 21.21 -7.68 1.65
CA MET A 71 19.75 -7.69 1.73
C MET A 71 19.16 -8.06 0.36
N THR A 72 18.31 -9.08 0.34
CA THR A 72 17.69 -9.59 -0.89
C THR A 72 16.77 -8.55 -1.54
N SER A 73 16.18 -7.63 -0.77
CA SER A 73 15.40 -6.50 -1.29
C SER A 73 16.20 -5.57 -2.19
N SER A 74 17.53 -5.52 -2.05
CA SER A 74 18.42 -4.74 -2.91
C SER A 74 18.89 -5.52 -4.14
N SER A 75 18.48 -6.78 -4.31
CA SER A 75 18.90 -7.59 -5.46
C SER A 75 17.92 -7.41 -6.61
N GLU A 76 18.43 -7.16 -7.82
CA GLU A 76 17.63 -7.10 -9.05
C GLU A 76 18.21 -8.12 -10.04
N ASN A 77 17.34 -8.69 -10.87
CA ASN A 77 17.75 -9.68 -11.88
C ASN A 77 18.27 -8.95 -13.12
N SER A 78 19.59 -8.81 -13.23
CA SER A 78 20.22 -8.21 -14.41
C SER A 78 20.09 -9.08 -15.67
N THR A 79 20.03 -8.46 -16.85
CA THR A 79 20.06 -9.20 -18.12
C THR A 79 21.35 -10.01 -18.26
N CYS A 80 22.47 -9.46 -17.81
CA CYS A 80 23.69 -10.21 -17.58
C CYS A 80 24.50 -9.63 -16.42
N ALA A 81 25.26 -10.49 -15.78
CA ALA A 81 26.25 -10.10 -14.78
C ALA A 81 27.67 -10.29 -15.31
N VAL A 82 28.51 -9.29 -15.13
CA VAL A 82 29.90 -9.26 -15.61
C VAL A 82 30.84 -9.20 -14.40
N LYS A 83 31.80 -10.12 -14.34
CA LYS A 83 32.91 -10.10 -13.38
C LYS A 83 34.18 -9.69 -14.12
N PRO A 84 34.51 -8.39 -14.23
CA PRO A 84 35.70 -7.93 -14.94
C PRO A 84 36.97 -8.46 -14.27
N GLY A 85 37.92 -8.94 -15.08
CA GLY A 85 39.22 -9.44 -14.62
C GLY A 85 40.32 -8.38 -14.55
N THR A 86 40.18 -7.29 -15.31
CA THR A 86 41.19 -6.22 -15.38
C THR A 86 40.54 -4.84 -15.44
N ALA A 87 41.30 -3.79 -15.08
CA ALA A 87 40.83 -2.41 -15.23
C ALA A 87 40.56 -2.02 -16.71
N ALA A 88 41.30 -2.61 -17.64
CA ALA A 88 41.08 -2.43 -19.07
C ALA A 88 39.72 -3.01 -19.52
N ASP A 89 39.34 -4.17 -18.99
CA ASP A 89 38.02 -4.77 -19.27
C ASP A 89 36.88 -3.90 -18.77
N ILE A 90 37.03 -3.24 -17.61
CA ILE A 90 36.05 -2.25 -17.12
C ILE A 90 35.91 -1.11 -18.12
N GLY A 91 37.02 -0.63 -18.69
CA GLY A 91 36.98 0.44 -19.69
C GLY A 91 36.23 0.04 -20.96
N VAL A 92 36.46 -1.18 -21.45
CA VAL A 92 35.73 -1.76 -22.59
C VAL A 92 34.23 -1.89 -22.27
N ILE A 93 33.90 -2.39 -21.07
CA ILE A 93 32.51 -2.51 -20.62
C ILE A 93 31.82 -1.13 -20.62
N LEU A 94 32.43 -0.11 -20.03
CA LEU A 94 31.86 1.24 -19.95
C LEU A 94 31.65 1.86 -21.33
N GLN A 95 32.58 1.67 -22.28
CA GLN A 95 32.44 2.16 -23.65
C GLN A 95 31.26 1.50 -24.38
N ILE A 96 31.04 0.20 -24.17
CA ILE A 96 29.89 -0.52 -24.73
C ILE A 96 28.58 -0.06 -24.09
N LEU A 97 28.58 0.15 -22.77
CA LEU A 97 27.41 0.65 -22.05
C LEU A 97 27.03 2.06 -22.51
N ASP A 98 28.00 2.94 -22.74
CA ASP A 98 27.75 4.27 -23.31
C ASP A 98 27.23 4.20 -24.75
N ALA A 99 27.84 3.39 -25.61
CA ALA A 99 27.39 3.23 -27.00
C ALA A 99 25.98 2.62 -27.11
N THR A 100 25.62 1.73 -26.20
CA THR A 100 24.32 1.03 -26.20
C THR A 100 23.27 1.72 -25.33
N ARG A 101 23.66 2.72 -24.52
CA ARG A 101 22.80 3.41 -23.54
C ARG A 101 22.11 2.44 -22.57
N THR A 102 22.82 1.39 -22.17
CA THR A 102 22.29 0.33 -21.31
C THR A 102 22.42 0.69 -19.84
N PRO A 103 21.33 0.60 -19.03
CA PRO A 103 21.41 0.75 -17.58
C PRO A 103 22.40 -0.26 -16.98
N PHE A 104 23.20 0.18 -16.02
CA PHE A 104 24.16 -0.67 -15.35
C PHE A 104 24.29 -0.28 -13.87
N ALA A 105 24.76 -1.22 -13.06
CA ALA A 105 25.13 -0.98 -11.67
C ALA A 105 26.46 -1.65 -11.35
N VAL A 106 27.18 -1.10 -10.36
CA VAL A 106 28.47 -1.62 -9.90
C VAL A 106 28.32 -2.11 -8.47
N LYS A 107 28.63 -3.39 -8.24
CA LYS A 107 28.63 -4.02 -6.92
C LYS A 107 30.06 -4.29 -6.46
N GLY A 108 30.44 -3.64 -5.36
CA GLY A 108 31.56 -4.09 -4.52
C GLY A 108 31.10 -5.25 -3.63
N GLY A 109 30.89 -4.98 -2.33
CA GLY A 109 30.36 -5.97 -1.37
C GLY A 109 28.82 -6.05 -1.27
N GLY A 110 28.08 -5.09 -1.83
CA GLY A 110 26.60 -5.17 -1.93
C GLY A 110 25.83 -5.06 -0.61
N HIS A 111 26.29 -4.23 0.34
CA HIS A 111 25.69 -4.09 1.68
C HIS A 111 24.63 -2.97 1.79
N ALA A 112 24.42 -2.18 0.72
CA ALA A 112 23.34 -1.19 0.67
C ALA A 112 21.98 -1.92 0.53
N SER A 113 20.92 -1.36 1.13
CA SER A 113 19.58 -1.98 1.19
C SER A 113 18.64 -1.56 0.05
N ASN A 114 19.06 -0.63 -0.78
CA ASN A 114 18.20 0.08 -1.73
C ASN A 114 18.37 -0.49 -3.15
N PRO A 115 17.30 -0.99 -3.80
CA PRO A 115 17.32 -1.31 -5.22
C PRO A 115 17.76 -0.10 -6.07
N GLY A 116 18.43 -0.35 -7.19
CA GLY A 116 18.96 0.68 -8.10
C GLY A 116 20.24 1.39 -7.63
N PHE A 117 20.74 1.15 -6.41
CA PHE A 117 21.97 1.79 -5.90
C PHE A 117 23.23 1.04 -6.33
N SER A 118 23.23 -0.28 -6.17
CA SER A 118 24.28 -1.18 -6.66
C SER A 118 23.72 -2.40 -7.40
N SER A 119 22.42 -2.38 -7.72
CA SER A 119 21.68 -3.38 -8.49
C SER A 119 21.04 -2.77 -9.73
N THR A 120 20.74 -3.59 -10.73
CA THR A 120 20.08 -3.16 -11.97
C THR A 120 19.41 -4.34 -12.67
N GLU A 121 18.37 -4.08 -13.47
CA GLU A 121 17.85 -5.05 -14.45
C GLU A 121 18.69 -5.12 -15.74
N GLY A 122 19.59 -4.15 -15.98
CA GLY A 122 20.46 -4.05 -17.15
C GLY A 122 21.73 -4.91 -17.04
N VAL A 123 22.91 -4.28 -17.00
CA VAL A 123 24.21 -4.98 -16.84
C VAL A 123 24.74 -4.83 -15.41
N GLN A 124 24.84 -5.93 -14.67
CA GLN A 124 25.40 -5.93 -13.32
C GLN A 124 26.92 -6.14 -13.37
N ILE A 125 27.70 -5.15 -12.93
CA ILE A 125 29.17 -5.26 -12.85
C ILE A 125 29.54 -5.66 -11.42
N SER A 126 30.03 -6.89 -11.22
CA SER A 126 30.50 -7.39 -9.93
C SER A 126 32.02 -7.27 -9.83
N MET A 127 32.50 -6.42 -8.93
CA MET A 127 33.92 -6.16 -8.72
C MET A 127 34.66 -7.29 -7.99
N SER A 128 34.00 -8.42 -7.71
CA SER A 128 34.49 -9.52 -6.86
C SER A 128 35.85 -10.13 -7.25
N LYS A 129 36.34 -9.90 -8.48
CA LYS A 129 37.70 -10.33 -8.90
C LYS A 129 38.81 -9.37 -8.46
N PHE A 130 38.46 -8.14 -8.08
CA PHE A 130 39.38 -7.17 -7.48
C PHE A 130 39.45 -7.41 -5.97
N SER A 131 40.08 -8.51 -5.57
CA SER A 131 40.07 -9.03 -4.19
C SER A 131 41.45 -9.04 -3.52
N GLU A 132 42.44 -8.35 -4.06
CA GLU A 132 43.80 -8.32 -3.53
C GLU A 132 43.96 -7.28 -2.41
N VAL A 133 44.76 -7.62 -1.39
CA VAL A 133 45.27 -6.68 -0.39
C VAL A 133 46.78 -6.79 -0.35
N THR A 134 47.48 -5.68 -0.63
CA THR A 134 48.93 -5.59 -0.49
C THR A 134 49.28 -4.51 0.52
N TYR A 135 50.21 -4.81 1.43
CA TYR A 135 50.67 -3.88 2.46
C TYR A 135 52.15 -3.56 2.27
N ASP A 136 52.45 -2.26 2.15
CA ASP A 136 53.82 -1.76 2.15
C ASP A 136 54.16 -1.25 3.55
N ALA A 137 54.98 -2.03 4.27
CA ALA A 137 55.42 -1.70 5.62
C ALA A 137 56.36 -0.48 5.69
N ASN A 138 57.06 -0.16 4.60
CA ASN A 138 57.95 1.01 4.56
C ASN A 138 57.15 2.29 4.34
N ALA A 139 56.12 2.25 3.50
CA ALA A 139 55.25 3.39 3.23
C ALA A 139 54.09 3.53 4.23
N GLY A 140 53.75 2.46 4.97
CA GLY A 140 52.62 2.45 5.89
C GLY A 140 51.26 2.47 5.18
N THR A 141 51.19 1.95 3.96
CA THR A 141 50.00 2.02 3.10
C THR A 141 49.54 0.64 2.66
N ALA A 142 48.22 0.46 2.57
CA ALA A 142 47.61 -0.74 1.98
C ALA A 142 46.92 -0.41 0.65
N THR A 143 47.14 -1.23 -0.36
CA THR A 143 46.33 -1.23 -1.59
C THR A 143 45.25 -2.29 -1.44
N ILE A 144 43.98 -1.90 -1.61
CA ILE A 144 42.83 -2.73 -1.32
C ILE A 144 41.95 -2.82 -2.56
N GLY A 145 41.59 -4.05 -2.96
CA GLY A 145 40.69 -4.32 -4.06
C GLY A 145 39.25 -3.86 -3.78
N ALA A 146 38.60 -3.25 -4.78
CA ALA A 146 37.26 -2.69 -4.67
C ALA A 146 36.14 -3.74 -4.50
N GLY A 147 36.43 -5.02 -4.80
CA GLY A 147 35.49 -6.13 -4.65
C GLY A 147 35.40 -6.72 -3.25
N LEU A 148 36.25 -6.29 -2.33
CA LEU A 148 36.33 -6.83 -0.98
C LEU A 148 35.21 -6.33 -0.07
N ILE A 149 34.96 -7.11 0.98
CA ILE A 149 34.35 -6.64 2.22
C ILE A 149 35.44 -6.38 3.27
N TRP A 150 35.14 -5.56 4.27
CA TRP A 150 36.13 -5.18 5.29
C TRP A 150 36.66 -6.37 6.11
N ASP A 151 35.87 -7.43 6.28
CA ASP A 151 36.27 -8.69 6.91
C ASP A 151 37.55 -9.27 6.27
N ASP A 152 37.57 -9.33 4.94
CA ASP A 152 38.69 -9.89 4.17
C ASP A 152 39.95 -9.03 4.32
N VAL A 153 39.77 -7.70 4.33
CA VAL A 153 40.88 -6.74 4.49
C VAL A 153 41.53 -6.92 5.86
N TYR A 154 40.74 -7.00 6.92
CA TYR A 154 41.26 -7.21 8.27
C TYR A 154 41.98 -8.54 8.41
N ASN A 155 41.41 -9.62 7.85
CA ASN A 155 42.03 -10.94 7.87
C ASN A 155 43.39 -10.96 7.13
N GLN A 156 43.50 -10.26 6.00
CA GLN A 156 44.75 -10.20 5.21
C GLN A 156 45.81 -9.28 5.82
N LEU A 157 45.41 -8.25 6.59
CA LEU A 157 46.35 -7.35 7.28
C LEU A 157 46.81 -7.89 8.65
N ALA A 158 46.05 -8.79 9.26
CA ALA A 158 46.36 -9.35 10.57
C ALA A 158 47.78 -9.96 10.71
N PRO A 159 48.34 -10.71 9.72
CA PRO A 159 49.70 -11.26 9.80
C PRO A 159 50.80 -10.19 9.91
N TYR A 160 50.54 -8.98 9.41
CA TYR A 160 51.47 -7.85 9.47
C TYR A 160 51.34 -7.05 10.77
N ASN A 161 50.40 -7.43 11.65
CA ASN A 161 50.10 -6.77 12.92
C ASN A 161 49.74 -5.27 12.75
N VAL A 162 49.02 -4.95 11.67
CA VAL A 162 48.52 -3.61 11.36
C VAL A 162 47.00 -3.61 11.18
N ASN A 163 46.39 -2.43 11.29
CA ASN A 163 44.96 -2.25 11.17
C ASN A 163 44.67 -0.93 10.44
N ILE A 164 43.48 -0.81 9.83
CA ILE A 164 43.09 0.31 8.97
C ILE A 164 41.70 0.83 9.33
N VAL A 165 41.43 2.11 9.05
CA VAL A 165 40.11 2.74 9.28
C VAL A 165 39.12 2.17 8.28
N GLY A 166 38.25 1.25 8.71
CA GLY A 166 37.29 0.54 7.86
C GLY A 166 36.00 0.16 8.60
N GLY A 167 35.16 -0.66 7.95
CA GLY A 167 33.83 -1.06 8.43
C GLY A 167 33.79 -1.67 9.83
N ARG A 168 32.73 -1.35 10.59
CA ARG A 168 32.57 -1.77 12.00
C ARG A 168 32.00 -3.18 12.19
N VAL A 169 31.30 -3.69 11.16
CA VAL A 169 30.51 -4.94 11.20
C VAL A 169 30.77 -5.76 9.94
N THR A 170 30.46 -7.06 10.01
CA THR A 170 30.67 -8.02 8.93
C THR A 170 29.87 -7.70 7.67
N GLY A 171 30.40 -8.04 6.49
CA GLY A 171 29.70 -7.99 5.21
C GLY A 171 29.73 -6.62 4.50
N VAL A 172 30.33 -5.59 5.11
CA VAL A 172 30.36 -4.23 4.56
C VAL A 172 31.38 -4.13 3.43
N GLY A 173 30.92 -3.81 2.22
CA GLY A 173 31.78 -3.65 1.04
C GLY A 173 32.71 -2.44 1.11
N VAL A 174 33.97 -2.59 0.69
CA VAL A 174 35.02 -1.56 0.81
C VAL A 174 34.71 -0.31 -0.02
N ALA A 175 34.40 -0.46 -1.32
CA ALA A 175 34.30 0.67 -2.24
C ALA A 175 33.15 1.63 -1.88
N GLY A 176 31.93 1.11 -1.76
CA GLY A 176 30.75 1.95 -1.45
C GLY A 176 30.80 2.58 -0.06
N PHE A 177 31.28 1.84 0.95
CA PHE A 177 31.45 2.37 2.31
C PHE A 177 32.46 3.51 2.37
N THR A 178 33.57 3.37 1.65
CA THR A 178 34.62 4.39 1.60
C THR A 178 34.12 5.65 0.90
N LEU A 179 33.50 5.52 -0.28
CA LEU A 179 32.98 6.66 -1.04
C LEU A 179 31.80 7.37 -0.35
N GLY A 180 31.08 6.68 0.55
CA GLY A 180 30.05 7.25 1.42
C GLY A 180 30.58 7.80 2.76
N GLY A 181 31.89 8.02 2.90
CA GLY A 181 32.55 8.52 4.10
C GLY A 181 33.17 7.42 4.94
N GLY A 182 32.35 6.50 5.44
CA GLY A 182 32.81 5.28 6.11
C GLY A 182 33.20 5.45 7.58
N TYR A 183 32.29 5.08 8.48
CA TYR A 183 32.47 5.14 9.93
C TYR A 183 33.12 3.89 10.51
N SER A 184 34.26 4.09 11.18
CA SER A 184 35.08 3.05 11.80
C SER A 184 35.06 3.13 13.33
N TRP A 185 35.43 2.05 14.01
CA TRP A 185 35.77 2.08 15.44
C TRP A 185 36.92 3.03 15.76
N LYS A 186 37.74 3.35 14.75
CA LYS A 186 38.90 4.22 14.85
C LYS A 186 38.62 5.66 14.41
N THR A 187 37.38 6.01 14.07
CA THR A 187 37.06 7.33 13.51
C THR A 187 37.41 8.49 14.43
N ASN A 188 37.26 8.32 15.74
CA ASN A 188 37.67 9.34 16.72
C ASN A 188 39.20 9.59 16.74
N GLN A 189 40.02 8.68 16.23
CA GLN A 189 41.48 8.79 16.22
C GLN A 189 42.03 9.25 14.86
N TYR A 190 41.40 8.83 13.76
CA TYR A 190 41.97 8.97 12.42
C TYR A 190 40.99 9.49 11.36
N GLY A 191 39.81 9.97 11.77
CA GLY A 191 38.78 10.46 10.85
C GLY A 191 37.98 9.33 10.19
N LEU A 192 37.16 9.70 9.21
CA LEU A 192 36.41 8.76 8.39
C LEU A 192 37.36 7.92 7.54
N THR A 193 36.90 6.76 7.07
CA THR A 193 37.69 5.92 6.16
C THR A 193 38.13 6.69 4.92
N ILE A 194 37.25 7.55 4.37
CA ILE A 194 37.54 8.39 3.21
C ILE A 194 38.67 9.41 3.44
N ASP A 195 38.89 9.82 4.69
CA ASP A 195 39.94 10.76 5.08
C ASP A 195 41.33 10.12 4.97
N THR A 196 41.39 8.80 5.10
CA THR A 196 42.65 8.04 5.05
C THR A 196 43.07 7.61 3.65
N VAL A 197 42.24 7.84 2.63
CA VAL A 197 42.54 7.43 1.24
C VAL A 197 43.60 8.35 0.64
N GLN A 198 44.69 7.76 0.13
CA GLN A 198 45.78 8.47 -0.55
C GLN A 198 45.64 8.49 -2.08
N ALA A 199 45.01 7.46 -2.66
CA ALA A 199 44.86 7.33 -4.09
C ALA A 199 43.65 6.43 -4.43
N PHE A 200 43.01 6.70 -5.56
CA PHE A 200 42.04 5.79 -6.20
C PHE A 200 42.58 5.34 -7.55
N ASN A 201 42.49 4.05 -7.84
CA ASN A 201 42.64 3.56 -9.21
C ASN A 201 41.25 3.57 -9.85
N LEU A 202 41.03 4.56 -10.72
CA LEU A 202 39.72 4.85 -11.32
C LEU A 202 39.74 4.53 -12.81
N VAL A 203 38.65 3.95 -13.32
CA VAL A 203 38.39 3.86 -14.75
C VAL A 203 37.37 4.93 -15.12
N LEU A 204 37.77 5.86 -15.98
CA LEU A 204 36.92 6.94 -16.46
C LEU A 204 35.84 6.41 -17.44
N PRO A 205 34.71 7.12 -17.61
CA PRO A 205 33.66 6.71 -18.56
C PRO A 205 34.16 6.51 -20.00
N ASN A 206 35.22 7.20 -20.40
CA ASN A 206 35.85 7.03 -21.72
C ASN A 206 36.73 5.76 -21.83
N GLY A 207 36.82 4.95 -20.77
CA GLY A 207 37.59 3.72 -20.68
C GLY A 207 39.04 3.89 -20.21
N THR A 208 39.49 5.11 -19.91
CA THR A 208 40.87 5.35 -19.45
C THR A 208 41.03 4.95 -17.98
N ALA A 209 41.93 4.01 -17.68
CA ALA A 209 42.35 3.71 -16.32
C ALA A 209 43.40 4.72 -15.85
N THR A 210 43.22 5.32 -14.67
CA THR A 210 44.13 6.32 -14.12
C THR A 210 44.21 6.24 -12.60
N THR A 211 45.35 6.66 -12.05
CA THR A 211 45.52 6.81 -10.61
C THR A 211 45.23 8.26 -10.22
N VAL A 212 44.12 8.41 -9.51
CA VAL A 212 43.59 9.67 -9.01
C VAL A 212 44.17 9.89 -7.63
N THR A 213 45.03 10.89 -7.50
CA THR A 213 45.54 11.38 -6.22
C THR A 213 45.21 12.86 -6.10
N GLU A 214 45.34 13.43 -4.90
CA GLU A 214 45.24 14.86 -4.69
C GLU A 214 46.20 15.65 -5.60
N ALA A 215 47.41 15.13 -5.83
CA ALA A 215 48.42 15.81 -6.64
C ALA A 215 48.18 15.70 -8.15
N THR A 216 47.57 14.61 -8.62
CA THR A 216 47.43 14.32 -10.06
C THR A 216 46.07 14.72 -10.62
N TYR A 217 45.00 14.58 -9.85
CA TYR A 217 43.63 14.92 -10.26
C TYR A 217 42.84 15.46 -9.06
N PRO A 218 43.19 16.64 -8.51
CA PRO A 218 42.66 17.15 -7.24
C PRO A 218 41.13 17.21 -7.21
N ASP A 219 40.48 17.72 -8.26
CA ASP A 219 39.02 17.85 -8.31
C ASP A 219 38.31 16.49 -8.38
N LEU A 220 38.91 15.53 -9.08
CA LEU A 220 38.37 14.17 -9.20
C LEU A 220 38.63 13.37 -7.92
N PHE A 221 39.80 13.54 -7.31
CA PHE A 221 40.15 12.95 -6.02
C PHE A 221 39.23 13.45 -4.91
N PHE A 222 38.92 14.74 -4.95
CA PHE A 222 37.94 15.39 -4.11
C PHE A 222 36.52 14.88 -4.39
N GLY A 223 36.09 14.83 -5.65
CA GLY A 223 34.73 14.45 -6.06
C GLY A 223 34.36 13.02 -5.68
N LEU A 224 35.35 12.19 -5.38
CA LEU A 224 35.20 10.85 -4.82
C LEU A 224 34.96 10.86 -3.28
N LYS A 225 34.74 12.02 -2.61
CA LYS A 225 34.63 12.20 -1.14
C LYS A 225 33.43 13.10 -0.62
N GLY A 226 32.13 12.86 -0.94
CA GLY A 226 30.98 13.80 -0.66
C GLY A 226 29.97 13.53 0.53
N GLY A 227 28.81 14.26 0.65
CA GLY A 227 27.70 14.21 1.70
C GLY A 227 26.73 15.47 2.02
N LEU A 228 26.29 15.71 3.30
CA LEU A 228 25.33 16.75 3.85
C LEU A 228 25.47 17.06 5.39
N ILE A 229 25.07 18.25 5.93
CA ILE A 229 24.88 18.47 7.40
C ILE A 229 23.45 18.17 7.90
N THR A 230 23.35 17.33 8.94
CA THR A 230 22.11 17.08 9.70
C THR A 230 22.31 17.39 11.18
N TYR A 231 21.36 18.05 11.83
CA TYR A 231 21.31 18.29 13.27
C TYR A 231 20.11 17.57 13.91
N THR A 232 20.26 17.09 15.15
CA THR A 232 19.17 16.50 15.94
C THR A 232 18.31 17.56 16.64
N ALA A 233 17.14 17.17 17.16
CA ALA A 233 16.20 18.02 17.89
C ALA A 233 16.84 18.93 18.95
N ASN A 234 17.84 18.42 19.68
CA ASN A 234 18.51 19.17 20.76
C ASN A 234 19.25 20.41 20.28
N ASN A 235 19.62 20.46 19.00
CA ASN A 235 20.36 21.56 18.40
C ASN A 235 19.45 22.60 17.72
N VAL A 236 18.13 22.34 17.60
CA VAL A 236 17.17 23.25 16.95
C VAL A 236 17.29 24.70 17.45
N PRO A 237 17.37 24.99 18.76
CA PRO A 237 17.50 26.38 19.23
C PRO A 237 18.78 27.08 18.76
N ALA A 238 19.89 26.34 18.70
CA ALA A 238 21.17 26.87 18.23
C ALA A 238 21.13 27.13 16.72
N VAL A 239 20.54 26.22 15.95
CA VAL A 239 20.37 26.39 14.49
C VAL A 239 19.42 27.55 14.18
N ASN A 240 18.33 27.74 14.94
CA ASN A 240 17.45 28.91 14.80
C ASN A 240 18.22 30.21 15.00
N THR A 241 19.06 30.26 16.03
CA THR A 241 19.88 31.44 16.34
C THR A 241 20.84 31.73 15.19
N ALA A 242 21.57 30.72 14.72
CA ALA A 242 22.50 30.86 13.58
C ALA A 242 21.78 31.28 12.29
N THR A 243 20.58 30.76 12.05
CA THR A 243 19.75 31.09 10.87
C THR A 243 19.27 32.55 10.91
N ALA A 244 18.75 33.01 12.06
CA ALA A 244 18.35 34.41 12.23
C ALA A 244 19.55 35.35 12.12
N ASN A 245 20.70 34.99 12.71
CA ASN A 245 21.93 35.78 12.63
C ASN A 245 22.46 35.86 11.19
N PHE A 246 22.43 34.75 10.44
CA PHE A 246 22.80 34.74 9.03
C PHE A 246 21.87 35.64 8.21
N ALA A 247 20.54 35.49 8.39
CA ALA A 247 19.56 36.30 7.67
C ALA A 247 19.70 37.81 7.95
N ALA A 248 20.00 38.19 9.19
CA ALA A 248 20.13 39.59 9.59
C ALA A 248 21.46 40.23 9.17
N ASN A 249 22.56 39.46 9.14
CA ASN A 249 23.92 40.01 9.03
C ASN A 249 24.64 39.66 7.74
N ASN A 250 24.21 38.63 6.99
CA ASN A 250 24.86 38.28 5.72
C ASN A 250 24.65 39.40 4.70
N THR A 251 25.76 39.89 4.13
CA THR A 251 25.76 40.88 3.04
C THR A 251 26.47 40.36 1.80
N ASP A 252 27.05 39.15 1.87
CA ASP A 252 27.78 38.55 0.76
C ASP A 252 26.80 37.83 -0.19
N PRO A 253 26.65 38.28 -1.44
CA PRO A 253 25.75 37.65 -2.41
C PRO A 253 26.21 36.26 -2.85
N LYS A 254 27.42 35.82 -2.47
CA LYS A 254 27.94 34.49 -2.78
C LYS A 254 27.57 33.43 -1.76
N ALA A 255 27.13 33.83 -0.58
CA ALA A 255 26.75 32.91 0.49
C ALA A 255 25.24 32.65 0.46
N GLN A 256 24.85 31.38 0.55
CA GLN A 256 23.46 30.99 0.70
C GLN A 256 23.30 29.80 1.64
N ILE A 257 22.16 29.77 2.34
CA ILE A 257 21.75 28.63 3.15
C ILE A 257 20.33 28.21 2.82
N ILE A 258 20.01 26.95 3.12
CA ILE A 258 18.63 26.48 3.29
C ILE A 258 18.57 25.75 4.62
N THR A 259 17.77 26.27 5.54
CA THR A 259 17.53 25.65 6.84
C THR A 259 16.19 24.95 6.79
N THR A 260 16.23 23.62 6.74
CA THR A 260 15.04 22.78 6.59
C THR A 260 14.68 22.10 7.91
N TYR A 261 13.50 22.40 8.44
CA TYR A 261 12.92 21.72 9.60
C TYR A 261 12.11 20.52 9.12
N ASN A 262 12.58 19.31 9.42
CA ASN A 262 11.94 18.06 9.05
C ASN A 262 11.28 17.42 10.27
N PHE A 263 10.07 16.89 10.13
CA PHE A 263 9.50 15.97 11.11
C PHE A 263 9.53 14.54 10.54
N LEU A 264 10.38 13.68 11.12
CA LEU A 264 10.61 12.32 10.65
C LEU A 264 10.86 11.39 11.85
N LEU A 265 10.32 10.16 11.80
CA LEU A 265 10.43 9.16 12.87
C LEU A 265 9.97 9.66 14.25
N GLY A 266 8.92 10.48 14.28
CA GLY A 266 8.32 10.99 15.52
C GLY A 266 9.13 12.08 16.22
N SER A 267 10.12 12.68 15.54
CA SER A 267 10.92 13.78 16.08
C SER A 267 11.26 14.82 15.03
N ILE A 268 11.55 16.04 15.47
CA ILE A 268 12.07 17.10 14.61
C ILE A 268 13.59 16.94 14.41
N GLY A 269 14.04 17.12 13.18
CA GLY A 269 15.44 17.26 12.80
C GLY A 269 15.64 18.50 11.93
N VAL A 270 16.89 18.96 11.80
CA VAL A 270 17.22 20.07 10.90
C VAL A 270 18.25 19.64 9.88
N SER A 271 17.92 19.76 8.61
CA SER A 271 18.88 19.62 7.51
C SER A 271 19.37 21.01 7.14
N GLN A 272 20.69 21.20 7.18
CA GLN A 272 21.29 22.50 6.88
C GLN A 272 22.11 22.39 5.61
N LEU A 273 21.63 23.05 4.55
CA LEU A 273 22.40 23.24 3.33
C LEU A 273 23.16 24.56 3.43
N ILE A 274 24.43 24.52 3.03
CA ILE A 274 25.33 25.67 3.01
C ILE A 274 25.98 25.71 1.63
N PHE A 275 25.96 26.89 1.02
CA PHE A 275 26.54 27.15 -0.30
C PHE A 275 27.39 28.42 -0.26
N TYR A 276 28.55 28.36 -0.90
CA TYR A 276 29.37 29.53 -1.19
C TYR A 276 29.92 29.45 -2.60
N ASP A 277 29.73 30.51 -3.40
CA ASP A 277 30.20 30.62 -4.78
C ASP A 277 31.70 31.00 -4.86
N ALA A 278 32.54 30.19 -4.22
CA ALA A 278 33.98 30.14 -4.40
C ALA A 278 34.57 28.89 -3.71
N PRO A 279 35.85 28.57 -3.95
CA PRO A 279 36.51 27.46 -3.27
C PRO A 279 36.54 27.57 -1.74
N THR A 280 36.60 28.78 -1.19
CA THR A 280 36.66 29.03 0.26
C THR A 280 35.79 30.23 0.67
N PRO A 281 34.97 30.11 1.73
CA PRO A 281 34.20 31.23 2.26
C PRO A 281 35.06 32.17 3.12
N PRO A 282 34.67 33.45 3.26
CA PRO A 282 35.23 34.36 4.25
C PRO A 282 35.05 33.80 5.67
N ALA A 283 36.03 34.04 6.55
CA ALA A 283 35.92 33.64 7.95
C ALA A 283 34.71 34.32 8.63
N GLY A 284 34.00 33.60 9.49
CA GLY A 284 32.88 34.13 10.26
C GLY A 284 31.51 33.96 9.61
N ILE A 285 31.41 33.63 8.32
CA ILE A 285 30.12 33.65 7.61
C ILE A 285 29.23 32.43 7.92
N PHE A 286 29.85 31.27 8.17
CA PHE A 286 29.15 30.03 8.53
C PHE A 286 29.56 29.48 9.89
N ASP A 287 30.45 30.17 10.61
CA ASP A 287 31.09 29.68 11.84
C ASP A 287 30.08 29.27 12.91
N GLU A 288 28.95 29.99 13.03
CA GLU A 288 27.88 29.65 13.97
C GLU A 288 27.25 28.29 13.67
N PHE A 289 27.06 27.94 12.39
CA PHE A 289 26.57 26.61 12.00
C PHE A 289 27.64 25.55 12.23
N LEU A 290 28.89 25.82 11.82
CA LEU A 290 30.01 24.87 11.95
C LEU A 290 30.40 24.59 13.41
N ALA A 291 30.05 25.47 14.33
CA ALA A 291 30.28 25.29 15.77
C ALA A 291 29.24 24.37 16.45
N ILE A 292 28.08 24.13 15.82
CA ILE A 292 27.03 23.25 16.35
C ILE A 292 27.44 21.80 16.05
N THR A 293 27.45 20.93 17.07
CA THR A 293 27.76 19.50 16.87
C THR A 293 26.73 18.84 15.94
N PRO A 294 27.11 18.43 14.71
CA PRO A 294 26.17 17.84 13.78
C PRO A 294 26.01 16.32 14.01
N LEU A 295 24.86 15.78 13.63
CA LEU A 295 24.62 14.34 13.52
C LEU A 295 25.39 13.73 12.34
N THR A 296 25.33 14.41 11.19
CA THR A 296 26.14 14.13 10.00
C THR A 296 26.64 15.45 9.47
N GLN A 297 27.84 15.49 8.89
CA GLN A 297 28.33 16.67 8.19
C GLN A 297 29.04 16.22 6.94
N ASP A 298 28.69 16.85 5.83
CA ASP A 298 29.58 17.00 4.72
C ASP A 298 29.37 18.38 4.10
N ILE A 299 30.40 19.16 4.27
CA ILE A 299 30.61 20.42 3.60
C ILE A 299 32.00 20.31 3.05
N SER A 300 32.11 20.55 1.76
CA SER A 300 33.38 20.48 1.09
C SER A 300 33.27 21.24 -0.24
N THR A 301 34.40 21.76 -0.71
CA THR A 301 34.51 22.54 -1.94
C THR A 301 34.20 21.70 -3.18
N ARG A 302 32.94 21.69 -3.65
CA ARG A 302 32.48 20.81 -4.73
C ARG A 302 32.02 21.54 -5.96
N SER A 303 31.88 20.81 -7.07
CA SER A 303 31.21 21.35 -8.26
C SER A 303 29.73 21.61 -7.97
N PHE A 304 29.16 22.62 -8.63
CA PHE A 304 27.74 22.96 -8.46
C PHE A 304 26.80 21.79 -8.81
N VAL A 305 27.15 20.98 -9.82
CA VAL A 305 26.38 19.77 -10.18
C VAL A 305 26.40 18.74 -9.04
N SER A 306 27.57 18.51 -8.43
CA SER A 306 27.71 17.61 -7.29
C SER A 306 26.90 18.10 -6.08
N LEU A 307 26.85 19.42 -5.83
CA LEU A 307 26.00 20.00 -4.80
C LEU A 307 24.52 19.73 -5.06
N VAL A 308 24.02 19.97 -6.27
CA VAL A 308 22.62 19.73 -6.64
C VAL A 308 22.24 18.26 -6.46
N GLN A 309 23.15 17.34 -6.78
CA GLN A 309 22.95 15.90 -6.61
C GLN A 309 23.08 15.41 -5.15
N SER A 310 23.72 16.20 -4.28
CA SER A 310 23.92 15.82 -2.86
C SER A 310 22.69 16.05 -1.98
N SER A 311 21.73 16.87 -2.44
CA SER A 311 20.47 17.09 -1.71
C SER A 311 19.49 15.93 -1.92
N PRO A 312 18.83 15.41 -0.87
CA PRO A 312 17.92 14.25 -0.95
C PRO A 312 16.56 14.60 -1.59
N ALA A 313 16.56 15.24 -2.76
CA ALA A 313 15.34 15.71 -3.44
C ALA A 313 14.36 14.59 -3.87
N ASN A 314 14.82 13.34 -3.89
CA ASN A 314 14.02 12.16 -4.26
C ASN A 314 13.50 11.37 -3.06
N ALA A 315 13.68 11.85 -1.82
CA ALA A 315 13.33 11.10 -0.60
C ALA A 315 11.84 10.70 -0.51
N THR A 316 10.96 11.45 -1.18
CA THR A 316 9.51 11.21 -1.22
C THR A 316 9.04 10.72 -2.60
N THR A 317 9.93 10.21 -3.44
CA THR A 317 9.57 9.70 -4.78
C THR A 317 8.58 8.56 -4.66
N GLY A 318 7.46 8.64 -5.39
CA GLY A 318 6.38 7.65 -5.34
C GLY A 318 5.35 7.91 -4.24
N LEU A 319 5.57 8.91 -3.38
CA LEU A 319 4.55 9.42 -2.46
C LEU A 319 3.70 10.50 -3.13
N ARG A 320 2.53 10.75 -2.53
CA ARG A 320 1.71 11.93 -2.82
C ARG A 320 2.35 13.11 -2.10
N GLY A 321 2.25 14.32 -2.63
CA GLY A 321 2.82 15.49 -1.99
C GLY A 321 2.21 16.80 -2.45
N SER A 322 2.39 17.84 -1.64
CA SER A 322 1.97 19.19 -1.97
C SER A 322 2.98 20.19 -1.42
N PHE A 323 3.31 21.18 -2.26
CA PHE A 323 4.01 22.38 -1.83
C PHE A 323 3.01 23.46 -1.47
N HIS A 324 3.38 24.31 -0.52
CA HIS A 324 2.79 25.62 -0.35
C HIS A 324 3.87 26.64 0.04
N THR A 325 3.54 27.93 0.08
CA THR A 325 4.52 28.95 0.42
C THR A 325 3.92 30.15 1.13
N VAL A 326 4.74 30.78 1.96
CA VAL A 326 4.47 32.05 2.61
C VAL A 326 5.56 33.05 2.20
N SER A 327 5.16 34.21 1.70
CA SER A 327 6.09 35.31 1.41
C SER A 327 6.42 36.06 2.70
N LEU A 328 7.71 36.19 2.98
CA LEU A 328 8.25 36.92 4.12
C LEU A 328 9.11 38.09 3.63
N THR A 329 9.35 39.08 4.48
CA THR A 329 10.33 40.15 4.25
C THR A 329 11.49 40.09 5.22
N ASP A 330 11.34 39.30 6.30
CA ASP A 330 12.34 39.11 7.33
C ASP A 330 12.26 37.69 7.93
N ILE A 331 13.40 37.15 8.34
CA ILE A 331 13.54 35.85 9.01
C ILE A 331 13.96 36.08 10.46
N SER A 332 13.00 36.47 11.29
CA SER A 332 13.22 36.76 12.71
C SER A 332 13.32 35.48 13.56
N PRO A 333 13.89 35.55 14.77
CA PRO A 333 13.81 34.45 15.74
C PRO A 333 12.36 34.05 16.09
N ALA A 334 11.42 35.00 16.07
CA ALA A 334 10.02 34.75 16.38
C ALA A 334 9.35 33.92 15.28
N ILE A 335 9.56 34.25 14.00
CA ILE A 335 8.99 33.48 12.90
C ILE A 335 9.59 32.06 12.83
N LEU A 336 10.91 31.90 13.06
CA LEU A 336 11.56 30.59 13.14
C LEU A 336 11.00 29.72 14.27
N THR A 337 10.64 30.33 15.40
CA THR A 337 9.98 29.62 16.52
C THR A 337 8.60 29.13 16.12
N GLU A 338 7.82 29.95 15.41
CA GLU A 338 6.49 29.55 14.92
C GLU A 338 6.59 28.45 13.85
N ILE A 339 7.61 28.48 12.99
CA ILE A 339 7.88 27.40 12.03
C ILE A 339 8.12 26.08 12.76
N VAL A 340 9.02 26.06 13.76
CA VAL A 340 9.28 24.87 14.58
C VAL A 340 8.02 24.36 15.28
N ASN A 341 7.18 25.27 15.79
CA ASN A 341 5.91 24.89 16.42
C ASN A 341 4.97 24.22 15.41
N GLN A 342 4.85 24.74 14.19
CA GLN A 342 4.04 24.14 13.14
C GLN A 342 4.61 22.80 12.67
N THR A 343 5.94 22.66 12.57
CA THR A 343 6.62 21.41 12.25
C THR A 343 6.29 20.31 13.27
N ASN A 344 6.37 20.60 14.57
CA ASN A 344 6.02 19.64 15.61
C ASN A 344 4.50 19.34 15.63
N TYR A 345 3.67 20.38 15.58
CA TYR A 345 2.21 20.22 15.68
C TYR A 345 1.65 19.33 14.56
N TYR A 346 1.95 19.65 13.29
CA TYR A 346 1.46 18.83 12.18
C TYR A 346 2.24 17.52 12.04
N GLY A 347 3.52 17.50 12.44
CA GLY A 347 4.32 16.28 12.59
C GLY A 347 3.65 15.23 13.48
N GLU A 348 3.25 15.63 14.68
CA GLU A 348 2.59 14.76 15.66
C GLU A 348 1.15 14.44 15.26
N THR A 349 0.39 15.45 14.81
CA THR A 349 -1.04 15.30 14.52
C THR A 349 -1.29 14.43 13.28
N LEU A 350 -0.46 14.56 12.24
CA LEU A 350 -0.60 13.78 11.01
C LEU A 350 0.20 12.47 11.05
N GLY A 351 1.23 12.37 11.90
CA GLY A 351 2.06 11.16 12.03
C GLY A 351 1.34 9.93 12.55
N LEU A 352 0.18 10.14 13.19
CA LEU A 352 -0.69 9.07 13.69
C LEU A 352 -1.65 8.51 12.62
N LEU A 353 -1.78 9.19 11.47
CA LEU A 353 -2.78 8.89 10.44
C LEU A 353 -2.22 8.16 9.21
N ASP A 354 -0.92 8.27 8.92
CA ASP A 354 -0.32 7.69 7.70
C ASP A 354 1.17 7.34 7.87
N THR A 355 1.60 6.17 7.38
CA THR A 355 2.98 5.65 7.53
C THR A 355 3.98 6.19 6.49
N GLY A 356 3.54 7.08 5.58
CA GLY A 356 4.39 7.74 4.57
C GLY A 356 4.70 9.20 4.86
N LEU A 357 4.57 9.66 6.11
CA LEU A 357 4.63 11.08 6.44
C LEU A 357 6.03 11.69 6.29
N PHE A 358 6.12 12.71 5.43
CA PHE A 358 7.23 13.66 5.41
C PHE A 358 6.66 15.07 5.54
N ILE A 359 7.15 15.85 6.51
CA ILE A 359 6.80 17.26 6.66
C ILE A 359 8.09 18.05 6.71
N SER A 360 8.23 19.03 5.83
CA SER A 360 9.35 19.96 5.84
C SER A 360 8.92 21.42 5.69
N TYR A 361 9.74 22.29 6.28
CA TYR A 361 9.67 23.73 6.16
C TYR A 361 11.05 24.24 5.80
N ASP A 362 11.22 24.82 4.61
CA ASP A 362 12.52 25.29 4.12
C ASP A 362 12.60 26.82 4.23
N VAL A 363 13.54 27.28 5.06
CA VAL A 363 13.82 28.70 5.25
C VAL A 363 14.98 29.11 4.34
N GLU A 364 14.68 30.03 3.44
CA GLU A 364 15.61 30.53 2.42
C GLU A 364 15.83 32.04 2.57
N PRO A 365 16.78 32.47 3.41
CA PRO A 365 17.10 33.88 3.50
C PRO A 365 17.74 34.34 2.19
N PHE A 366 17.25 35.45 1.61
CA PHE A 366 17.86 36.11 0.46
C PHE A 366 18.20 37.55 0.83
N LEU A 367 19.17 38.13 0.13
CA LEU A 367 19.47 39.55 0.28
C LEU A 367 18.27 40.42 -0.16
N PRO A 368 17.99 41.55 0.50
CA PRO A 368 16.94 42.48 0.09
C PRO A 368 17.07 42.96 -1.37
N SER A 369 18.27 42.88 -1.94
CA SER A 369 18.57 43.21 -3.34
C SER A 369 18.12 42.17 -4.37
N LEU A 370 17.50 41.04 -3.98
CA LEU A 370 17.13 39.92 -4.86
C LEU A 370 16.46 40.34 -6.18
N PHE A 371 15.57 41.33 -6.15
CA PHE A 371 14.86 41.77 -7.37
C PHE A 371 15.51 42.94 -8.11
N SER A 372 16.63 43.46 -7.60
CA SER A 372 17.34 44.64 -8.16
C SER A 372 18.28 44.32 -9.33
N HIS A 373 18.60 43.05 -9.57
CA HIS A 373 19.52 42.63 -10.63
C HIS A 373 19.04 42.90 -12.05
N ASN A 374 17.74 43.16 -12.25
CA ASN A 374 17.16 43.58 -13.52
C ASN A 374 15.98 44.53 -13.28
N SER A 375 16.01 45.71 -13.89
CA SER A 375 14.96 46.72 -13.79
C SER A 375 13.81 46.51 -14.79
N THR A 376 13.95 45.56 -15.72
CA THR A 376 12.93 45.26 -16.72
C THR A 376 11.72 44.58 -16.05
N PRO A 377 10.49 45.09 -16.23
CA PRO A 377 9.29 44.42 -15.73
C PRO A 377 9.14 43.02 -16.32
N SER A 378 8.78 42.05 -15.48
CA SER A 378 8.48 40.66 -15.86
C SER A 378 7.09 40.27 -15.33
N ALA A 379 6.56 39.12 -15.75
CA ALA A 379 5.27 38.63 -15.27
C ALA A 379 5.27 38.41 -13.74
N TYR A 380 6.35 37.80 -13.24
CA TYR A 380 6.67 37.67 -11.81
C TYR A 380 8.09 38.21 -11.55
N PRO A 381 8.36 38.85 -10.40
CA PRO A 381 7.37 39.28 -9.42
C PRO A 381 6.52 40.46 -9.95
N PRO A 382 5.30 40.68 -9.42
CA PRO A 382 4.45 41.80 -9.84
C PRO A 382 5.05 43.17 -9.52
N SER A 383 5.84 43.25 -8.45
CA SER A 383 6.62 44.41 -8.09
C SER A 383 8.05 43.98 -7.79
N ARG A 384 9.02 44.79 -8.25
CA ARG A 384 10.44 44.63 -7.91
C ARG A 384 10.88 45.58 -6.79
N ALA A 385 9.94 46.33 -6.20
CA ALA A 385 10.24 47.37 -5.21
C ALA A 385 10.63 46.81 -3.83
N GLN A 386 10.22 45.59 -3.51
CA GLN A 386 10.48 44.92 -2.24
C GLN A 386 10.89 43.48 -2.50
N GLY A 387 12.00 43.05 -1.91
CA GLY A 387 12.40 41.64 -1.92
C GLY A 387 11.44 40.80 -1.07
N LEU A 388 11.00 39.67 -1.61
CA LEU A 388 10.17 38.70 -0.91
C LEU A 388 10.95 37.40 -0.77
N LEU A 389 11.01 36.89 0.47
CA LEU A 389 11.67 35.64 0.85
C LEU A 389 10.62 34.53 0.85
N PRO A 390 10.76 33.48 0.03
CA PRO A 390 9.85 32.35 0.07
C PRO A 390 10.18 31.47 1.29
N LEU A 391 9.18 31.23 2.13
CA LEU A 391 9.17 30.07 3.03
C LEU A 391 8.48 28.93 2.27
N ASN A 392 9.19 27.82 2.02
CA ASN A 392 8.59 26.65 1.39
C ASN A 392 8.03 25.71 2.45
N LEU A 393 6.81 25.23 2.25
CA LEU A 393 6.20 24.15 3.01
C LEU A 393 6.06 22.96 2.09
N TYR A 394 6.46 21.78 2.53
CA TYR A 394 6.32 20.56 1.75
C TYR A 394 5.86 19.39 2.61
N TYR A 395 4.67 18.87 2.28
CA TYR A 395 4.09 17.70 2.94
C TYR A 395 4.00 16.56 1.94
N ALA A 396 4.38 15.35 2.34
CA ALA A 396 4.20 14.12 1.58
C ALA A 396 3.54 13.02 2.43
N TRP A 397 2.72 12.19 1.79
CA TRP A 397 1.93 11.14 2.43
C TRP A 397 1.66 9.98 1.47
N ALA A 398 1.24 8.83 2.00
CA ALA A 398 1.07 7.62 1.18
C ALA A 398 -0.36 7.47 0.64
N SER A 399 -1.39 7.73 1.45
CA SER A 399 -2.78 7.40 1.11
C SER A 399 -3.51 8.53 0.39
N SER A 400 -4.17 8.22 -0.73
CA SER A 400 -5.06 9.17 -1.42
C SER A 400 -6.29 9.56 -0.59
N LEU A 401 -6.68 8.74 0.39
CA LEU A 401 -7.76 9.06 1.32
C LEU A 401 -7.43 10.25 2.22
N SER A 402 -6.14 10.55 2.38
CA SER A 402 -5.62 11.62 3.21
C SER A 402 -5.42 12.93 2.44
N ASP A 403 -5.65 12.96 1.11
CA ASP A 403 -5.36 14.12 0.25
C ASP A 403 -5.95 15.43 0.79
N THR A 404 -7.26 15.43 1.07
CA THR A 404 -7.93 16.63 1.59
C THR A 404 -7.40 17.03 2.96
N THR A 405 -7.10 16.06 3.83
CA THR A 405 -6.56 16.33 5.17
C THR A 405 -5.21 17.04 5.08
N PHE A 406 -4.31 16.54 4.24
CA PHE A 406 -2.97 17.09 4.08
C PHE A 406 -2.96 18.41 3.33
N GLN A 407 -3.79 18.56 2.29
CA GLN A 407 -3.96 19.81 1.57
C GLN A 407 -4.55 20.92 2.47
N ASN A 408 -5.54 20.59 3.30
CA ASN A 408 -6.08 21.56 4.26
C ASN A 408 -5.02 21.92 5.32
N ALA A 409 -4.30 20.93 5.86
CA ALA A 409 -3.28 21.15 6.88
C ALA A 409 -2.15 22.08 6.40
N ILE A 410 -1.64 21.89 5.17
CA ILE A 410 -0.57 22.74 4.63
C ILE A 410 -1.06 24.16 4.35
N GLN A 411 -2.33 24.32 3.92
CA GLN A 411 -2.97 25.62 3.75
C GLN A 411 -3.20 26.35 5.08
N GLU A 412 -3.67 25.65 6.10
CA GLU A 412 -3.86 26.19 7.44
C GLU A 412 -2.53 26.62 8.07
N SER A 413 -1.49 25.79 7.95
CA SER A 413 -0.14 26.11 8.41
C SER A 413 0.41 27.36 7.73
N ALA A 414 0.30 27.46 6.40
CA ALA A 414 0.74 28.63 5.66
C ALA A 414 -0.04 29.90 6.05
N ALA A 415 -1.37 29.81 6.21
CA ALA A 415 -2.19 30.93 6.65
C ALA A 415 -1.83 31.38 8.07
N TYR A 416 -1.55 30.43 8.97
CA TYR A 416 -1.07 30.71 10.32
C TYR A 416 0.26 31.47 10.29
N LEU A 417 1.27 30.97 9.57
CA LEU A 417 2.59 31.59 9.49
C LEU A 417 2.54 32.97 8.83
N LYS A 418 1.73 33.15 7.78
CA LYS A 418 1.46 34.47 7.17
C LYS A 418 0.87 35.44 8.19
N SER A 419 -0.10 34.99 9.00
CA SER A 419 -0.70 35.84 10.04
C SER A 419 0.30 36.27 11.11
N LYS A 420 1.29 35.41 11.43
CA LYS A 420 2.36 35.72 12.38
C LYS A 420 3.36 36.73 11.81
N ALA A 421 3.74 36.59 10.55
CA ALA A 421 4.58 37.56 9.87
C ALA A 421 3.91 38.96 9.83
N VAL A 422 2.62 39.03 9.48
CA VAL A 422 1.85 40.29 9.50
C VAL A 422 1.75 40.86 10.93
N ALA A 423 1.50 40.01 11.93
CA ALA A 423 1.42 40.44 13.33
C ALA A 423 2.75 40.97 13.88
N GLU A 424 3.88 40.47 13.36
CA GLU A 424 5.22 40.98 13.65
C GLU A 424 5.55 42.29 12.91
N GLY A 425 4.68 42.71 11.98
CA GLY A 425 4.81 43.97 11.25
C GLY A 425 5.43 43.84 9.85
N GLN A 426 5.58 42.62 9.33
CA GLN A 426 5.99 42.41 7.94
C GLN A 426 4.88 42.82 6.97
N ASP A 427 5.23 43.59 5.93
CA ASP A 427 4.29 44.04 4.89
C ASP A 427 4.07 42.95 3.84
N VAL A 428 3.39 41.87 4.25
CA VAL A 428 3.20 40.65 3.44
C VAL A 428 1.76 40.17 3.34
N ALA A 429 0.79 40.96 3.84
CA ALA A 429 -0.62 40.60 3.80
C ALA A 429 -1.12 40.38 2.37
N ASP A 430 -0.71 41.24 1.43
CA ASP A 430 -1.05 41.19 0.01
C ASP A 430 0.18 40.87 -0.88
N ALA A 431 1.26 40.34 -0.27
CA ALA A 431 2.46 39.99 -1.01
C ALA A 431 2.21 38.81 -1.95
N ALA A 432 2.83 38.89 -3.13
CA ALA A 432 2.75 37.85 -4.13
C ALA A 432 3.46 36.57 -3.66
N VAL A 433 2.88 35.41 -3.97
CA VAL A 433 3.46 34.11 -3.63
C VAL A 433 4.23 33.51 -4.81
N TYR A 434 5.27 32.75 -4.50
CA TYR A 434 6.11 32.14 -5.51
C TYR A 434 5.42 30.93 -6.16
N GLY A 435 5.11 31.04 -7.46
CA GLY A 435 4.25 30.08 -8.16
C GLY A 435 4.74 28.63 -8.19
N ASN A 436 6.06 28.37 -8.09
CA ASN A 436 6.59 27.01 -8.08
C ASN A 436 6.37 26.28 -6.75
N TYR A 437 6.18 27.01 -5.65
CA TYR A 437 5.83 26.45 -4.35
C TYR A 437 4.36 26.61 -4.02
N ALA A 438 3.63 27.43 -4.77
CA ALA A 438 2.21 27.66 -4.55
C ALA A 438 1.39 26.37 -4.71
N ILE A 439 0.46 26.12 -3.80
CA ILE A 439 -0.44 24.97 -3.90
C ILE A 439 -1.39 25.18 -5.10
N SER A 440 -1.85 24.09 -5.71
CA SER A 440 -2.66 24.12 -6.94
C SER A 440 -3.92 25.00 -6.89
N SER A 441 -4.49 25.22 -5.70
CA SER A 441 -5.67 26.05 -5.47
C SER A 441 -5.37 27.55 -5.30
N THR A 442 -4.10 27.96 -5.38
CA THR A 442 -3.69 29.36 -5.23
C THR A 442 -4.26 30.22 -6.38
N PRO A 443 -5.01 31.29 -6.07
CA PRO A 443 -5.48 32.23 -7.09
C PRO A 443 -4.33 32.85 -7.90
N LEU A 444 -4.49 32.96 -9.22
CA LEU A 444 -3.48 33.60 -10.09
C LEU A 444 -3.21 35.07 -9.71
N GLN A 445 -4.19 35.75 -9.10
CA GLN A 445 -4.04 37.11 -8.58
C GLN A 445 -3.00 37.18 -7.45
N ASP A 446 -2.89 36.12 -6.65
CA ASP A 446 -1.94 36.05 -5.54
C ASP A 446 -0.51 35.76 -6.04
N ILE A 447 -0.36 35.25 -7.26
CA ILE A 447 0.95 35.01 -7.90
C ILE A 447 1.37 36.24 -8.73
N TYR A 448 0.50 36.73 -9.61
CA TYR A 448 0.83 37.75 -10.61
C TYR A 448 0.36 39.16 -10.26
N GLY A 449 -0.38 39.35 -9.16
CA GLY A 449 -0.82 40.65 -8.68
C GLY A 449 -1.40 41.55 -9.77
N ALA A 450 -0.92 42.80 -9.82
CA ALA A 450 -1.36 43.79 -10.80
C ALA A 450 -1.01 43.45 -12.27
N ASN A 451 -0.16 42.45 -12.52
CA ASN A 451 0.20 42.03 -13.88
C ASN A 451 -0.83 41.08 -14.50
N LEU A 452 -1.72 40.46 -13.73
CA LEU A 452 -2.67 39.46 -14.22
C LEU A 452 -3.55 39.97 -15.38
N PRO A 453 -4.17 41.16 -15.32
CA PRO A 453 -4.99 41.67 -16.43
C PRO A 453 -4.20 41.82 -17.74
N ARG A 454 -2.93 42.23 -17.64
CA ARG A 454 -2.04 42.35 -18.81
C ARG A 454 -1.72 40.97 -19.39
N LEU A 455 -1.48 39.96 -18.56
CA LEU A 455 -1.24 38.58 -19.00
C LEU A 455 -2.47 37.99 -19.70
N GLN A 456 -3.68 38.25 -19.18
CA GLN A 456 -4.93 37.84 -19.82
C GLN A 456 -5.12 38.51 -21.20
N ALA A 457 -4.81 39.81 -21.32
CA ALA A 457 -4.85 40.51 -22.60
C ALA A 457 -3.84 39.94 -23.62
N ILE A 458 -2.62 39.61 -23.17
CA ILE A 458 -1.60 38.94 -24.01
C ILE A 458 -2.10 37.56 -24.46
N LYS A 459 -2.67 36.76 -23.55
CA LYS A 459 -3.26 35.46 -23.91
C LYS A 459 -4.37 35.61 -24.95
N ALA A 460 -5.29 36.56 -24.77
CA ALA A 460 -6.36 36.80 -25.74
C ALA A 460 -5.83 37.19 -27.13
N GLN A 461 -4.67 37.84 -27.20
CA GLN A 461 -4.03 38.23 -28.45
C GLN A 461 -3.30 37.06 -29.15
N TYR A 462 -2.57 36.24 -28.40
CA TYR A 462 -1.66 35.21 -28.96
C TYR A 462 -2.20 33.77 -28.87
N ASP A 463 -3.26 33.54 -28.09
CA ASP A 463 -3.99 32.29 -27.97
C ASP A 463 -5.52 32.55 -27.96
N PRO A 464 -6.07 33.16 -29.04
CA PRO A 464 -7.47 33.61 -29.08
C PRO A 464 -8.49 32.46 -29.01
N SER A 465 -8.06 31.23 -29.31
CA SER A 465 -8.85 30.01 -29.23
C SER A 465 -8.65 29.21 -27.93
N ASN A 466 -7.92 29.77 -26.95
CA ASN A 466 -7.62 29.14 -25.67
C ASN A 466 -6.99 27.73 -25.77
N VAL A 467 -6.15 27.49 -26.79
CA VAL A 467 -5.47 26.20 -27.00
C VAL A 467 -4.57 25.86 -25.81
N MET A 468 -3.89 26.86 -25.23
CA MET A 468 -3.08 26.65 -24.04
C MET A 468 -3.91 26.44 -22.77
N GLY A 469 -5.21 26.76 -22.78
CA GLY A 469 -6.14 26.39 -21.71
C GLY A 469 -6.51 24.90 -21.71
N LEU A 470 -6.17 24.16 -22.77
CA LEU A 470 -6.37 22.71 -22.87
C LEU A 470 -5.18 21.91 -22.31
N ALA A 471 -4.08 22.56 -21.95
CA ALA A 471 -2.89 21.91 -21.43
C ALA A 471 -3.01 21.65 -19.92
N GLY A 472 -3.13 20.38 -19.52
CA GLY A 472 -3.30 19.96 -18.13
C GLY A 472 -4.74 20.07 -17.64
N ASP A 473 -5.50 18.98 -17.77
CA ASP A 473 -6.90 18.73 -17.32
C ASP A 473 -7.96 19.84 -17.59
N PRO A 474 -9.00 19.59 -18.43
CA PRO A 474 -10.00 20.60 -18.83
C PRO A 474 -10.93 21.16 -17.73
N ALA A 475 -10.83 20.68 -16.48
CA ALA A 475 -11.83 20.94 -15.44
C ALA A 475 -11.65 22.26 -14.65
N SER A 476 -10.52 22.97 -14.78
CA SER A 476 -10.19 24.10 -13.90
C SER A 476 -10.89 25.44 -14.22
N GLU A 477 -11.52 25.61 -15.38
CA GLU A 477 -12.26 26.85 -15.70
C GLU A 477 -13.71 26.89 -15.14
N THR A 478 -14.24 25.81 -14.55
CA THR A 478 -15.66 25.81 -14.09
C THR A 478 -15.91 26.42 -12.71
N ASN A 479 -14.88 26.88 -11.99
CA ASN A 479 -15.05 27.57 -10.70
C ASN A 479 -14.80 29.09 -10.74
N GLY A 480 -14.68 29.69 -11.93
CA GLY A 480 -14.63 31.15 -12.11
C GLY A 480 -15.80 31.67 -12.93
N GLN A 481 -16.81 32.22 -12.25
CA GLN A 481 -17.83 33.14 -12.79
C GLN A 481 -18.88 32.55 -13.76
N ARG A 482 -20.06 32.22 -13.21
CA ARG A 482 -21.32 32.53 -13.92
C ARG A 482 -21.50 34.06 -13.93
N PRO A 483 -21.94 34.67 -15.04
CA PRO A 483 -22.17 36.11 -15.10
C PRO A 483 -23.35 36.47 -14.18
N VAL A 484 -23.06 37.20 -13.10
CA VAL A 484 -24.08 37.91 -12.35
C VAL A 484 -24.34 39.20 -13.10
N ASP A 485 -25.58 39.35 -13.53
CA ASP A 485 -26.14 40.51 -14.21
C ASP A 485 -25.96 41.76 -13.33
N GLU A 486 -24.97 42.60 -13.63
CA GLU A 486 -24.82 43.95 -13.06
C GLU A 486 -25.85 44.88 -13.69
N ARG A 487 -27.05 44.91 -13.08
CA ARG A 487 -27.88 46.11 -13.04
C ARG A 487 -28.41 46.31 -11.64
N ALA A 488 -27.68 47.09 -10.86
CA ALA A 488 -28.24 48.18 -10.08
C ALA A 488 -27.12 48.84 -9.28
N THR A 489 -26.92 50.13 -9.57
CA THR A 489 -26.68 51.20 -8.58
C THR A 489 -25.39 51.14 -7.75
N GLU A 490 -24.60 52.18 -7.60
CA GLU A 490 -24.58 53.56 -8.10
C GLU A 490 -23.32 54.15 -7.43
N ALA A 491 -22.65 55.05 -8.16
CA ALA A 491 -22.01 56.25 -7.62
C ALA A 491 -21.25 56.20 -6.28
N GLY A 492 -19.93 56.42 -6.33
CA GLY A 492 -19.23 56.96 -5.17
C GLY A 492 -17.71 56.80 -5.14
N CYS A 493 -17.02 57.20 -6.20
CA CYS A 493 -15.58 57.42 -6.14
C CYS A 493 -15.30 58.77 -5.42
N GLN A 494 -14.16 58.84 -4.72
CA GLN A 494 -13.47 60.02 -4.17
C GLN A 494 -13.87 60.49 -2.76
N ALA A 495 -12.99 60.27 -1.78
CA ALA A 495 -11.89 61.19 -1.46
C ALA A 495 -11.27 60.85 -0.10
N VAL A 496 -9.96 60.64 -0.10
CA VAL A 496 -9.09 60.69 1.07
C VAL A 496 -8.87 62.16 1.43
N SER A 497 -9.16 62.56 2.68
CA SER A 497 -8.43 63.66 3.34
C SER A 497 -8.54 63.58 4.87
N THR A 498 -7.45 63.11 5.44
CA THR A 498 -6.79 63.37 6.73
C THR A 498 -7.45 64.29 7.79
N ALA A 499 -7.52 63.72 9.01
CA ALA A 499 -7.27 64.29 10.35
C ALA A 499 -8.11 65.45 10.91
N GLU A 500 -8.81 65.18 12.03
CA GLU A 500 -8.49 65.78 13.35
C GLU A 500 -9.42 65.26 14.48
N ARG A 501 -8.81 65.09 15.68
CA ARG A 501 -9.40 65.09 17.04
C ARG A 501 -10.12 63.80 17.52
N LEU A 502 -9.40 62.90 18.20
CA LEU A 502 -9.19 62.81 19.67
C LEU A 502 -10.48 62.72 20.55
N HIS A 503 -10.66 61.51 21.11
CA HIS A 503 -10.74 61.27 22.56
C HIS A 503 -12.08 61.39 23.29
N THR A 504 -13.15 60.68 22.88
CA THR A 504 -14.23 60.24 23.81
C THR A 504 -15.14 59.13 23.24
N ALA A 505 -14.67 57.88 23.10
CA ALA A 505 -15.57 56.77 22.71
C ALA A 505 -15.17 55.36 23.22
N GLN A 506 -14.21 55.26 24.14
CA GLN A 506 -13.50 53.99 24.41
C GLN A 506 -14.16 53.04 25.44
N MET A 507 -15.44 53.20 25.79
CA MET A 507 -16.10 52.34 26.79
C MET A 507 -17.42 51.69 26.34
N ALA A 508 -17.97 52.06 25.17
CA ALA A 508 -19.14 51.39 24.58
C ALA A 508 -18.76 50.28 23.59
N GLU A 509 -17.59 50.37 22.94
CA GLU A 509 -17.10 49.34 22.00
C GLU A 509 -16.67 48.04 22.69
N VAL A 510 -16.22 48.08 23.95
CA VAL A 510 -15.73 46.88 24.63
C VAL A 510 -16.87 45.91 24.96
N LYS A 511 -18.06 46.39 25.30
CA LYS A 511 -19.23 45.53 25.57
C LYS A 511 -19.81 44.90 24.31
N ASN A 512 -19.85 45.64 23.21
CA ASN A 512 -20.29 45.12 21.91
C ASN A 512 -19.25 44.17 21.31
N ALA A 513 -17.95 44.45 21.47
CA ALA A 513 -16.88 43.55 21.02
C ALA A 513 -16.84 42.23 21.78
N ILE A 514 -17.20 42.21 23.07
CA ILE A 514 -17.30 40.97 23.87
C ILE A 514 -18.51 40.13 23.43
N MET A 515 -19.69 40.74 23.26
CA MET A 515 -20.89 40.02 22.77
C MET A 515 -20.70 39.49 21.33
N PHE A 516 -20.05 40.28 20.47
CA PHE A 516 -19.73 39.89 19.09
C PHE A 516 -18.64 38.80 19.04
N LYS A 517 -17.63 38.84 19.93
CA LYS A 517 -16.67 37.73 20.11
C LYS A 517 -17.35 36.45 20.60
N THR A 518 -18.31 36.53 21.51
CA THR A 518 -19.02 35.35 22.02
C THR A 518 -19.91 34.73 20.93
N GLN A 519 -20.59 35.55 20.11
CA GLN A 519 -21.38 35.07 18.97
C GLN A 519 -20.50 34.55 17.82
N ILE A 520 -19.36 35.19 17.53
CA ILE A 520 -18.39 34.71 16.55
C ILE A 520 -17.73 33.41 17.03
N ASN A 521 -17.40 33.28 18.32
CA ASN A 521 -16.81 32.05 18.84
C ASN A 521 -17.83 30.91 18.90
N ALA A 522 -19.11 31.20 19.18
CA ALA A 522 -20.19 30.21 19.08
C ALA A 522 -20.48 29.82 17.62
N ALA A 523 -20.46 30.77 16.68
CA ALA A 523 -20.58 30.52 15.25
C ALA A 523 -19.37 29.74 14.71
N LYS A 524 -18.13 30.10 15.10
CA LYS A 524 -16.91 29.37 14.76
C LYS A 524 -16.88 27.97 15.36
N ALA A 525 -17.32 27.79 16.60
CA ALA A 525 -17.47 26.47 17.21
C ALA A 525 -18.55 25.62 16.52
N ALA A 526 -19.66 26.23 16.10
CA ALA A 526 -20.70 25.55 15.33
C ALA A 526 -20.24 25.23 13.89
N THR A 527 -19.51 26.12 13.23
CA THR A 527 -18.92 25.91 11.90
C THR A 527 -17.78 24.88 11.95
N PHE A 528 -16.98 24.86 13.02
CA PHE A 528 -15.95 23.86 13.29
C PHE A 528 -16.56 22.48 13.61
N GLN A 529 -17.63 22.42 14.39
CA GLN A 529 -18.39 21.17 14.61
C GLN A 529 -19.11 20.70 13.33
N LEU A 530 -19.58 21.62 12.48
CA LEU A 530 -20.15 21.28 11.18
C LEU A 530 -19.09 20.76 10.21
N SER A 531 -17.86 21.30 10.24
CA SER A 531 -16.73 20.79 9.44
C SER A 531 -16.22 19.45 9.96
N GLU A 532 -16.09 19.23 11.27
CA GLU A 532 -15.78 17.92 11.84
C GLU A 532 -16.84 16.88 11.48
N ARG A 533 -18.13 17.25 11.53
CA ARG A 533 -19.22 16.33 11.18
C ARG A 533 -19.28 16.02 9.68
N ALA A 534 -18.90 16.98 8.83
CA ALA A 534 -18.79 16.77 7.39
C ALA A 534 -17.59 15.87 7.04
N VAL A 535 -16.42 16.13 7.65
CA VAL A 535 -15.22 15.29 7.52
C VAL A 535 -15.49 13.88 8.04
N ALA A 536 -16.13 13.74 9.20
CA ALA A 536 -16.51 12.46 9.76
C ALA A 536 -17.47 11.68 8.83
N LYS A 537 -18.39 12.35 8.13
CA LYS A 537 -19.28 11.70 7.15
C LYS A 537 -18.52 11.21 5.91
N SER A 538 -17.49 11.93 5.48
CA SER A 538 -16.64 11.55 4.33
C SER A 538 -15.66 10.40 4.59
N LEU A 539 -15.42 10.02 5.85
CA LEU A 539 -14.55 8.88 6.15
C LEU A 539 -15.15 7.57 5.63
N PRO A 540 -14.36 6.69 5.00
CA PRO A 540 -14.83 5.39 4.53
C PRO A 540 -15.55 4.61 5.62
N ALA A 541 -16.64 3.92 5.26
CA ALA A 541 -17.42 3.17 6.23
C ALA A 541 -16.57 2.13 7.00
N PHE A 542 -15.58 1.53 6.35
CA PHE A 542 -14.63 0.59 6.94
C PHE A 542 -13.30 1.26 7.32
N THR A 543 -13.33 2.27 8.19
CA THR A 543 -12.10 2.84 8.75
C THR A 543 -11.55 1.93 9.86
N ILE A 544 -10.31 1.45 9.68
CA ILE A 544 -9.68 0.49 10.60
C ILE A 544 -9.27 1.19 11.89
N THR A 545 -9.71 0.64 13.02
CA THR A 545 -9.37 1.18 14.35
C THR A 545 -9.12 0.05 15.33
N ARG A 546 -8.37 0.32 16.39
CA ARG A 546 -8.16 -0.63 17.51
C ARG A 546 -9.47 -1.01 18.23
N SER A 547 -10.51 -0.17 18.16
CA SER A 547 -11.81 -0.42 18.81
C SER A 547 -12.82 -1.17 17.95
N ARG A 548 -12.96 -0.82 16.66
CA ARG A 548 -13.96 -1.42 15.75
C ARG A 548 -13.36 -2.52 14.87
N GLY A 549 -12.04 -2.56 14.74
CA GLY A 549 -11.35 -3.51 13.90
C GLY A 549 -11.78 -3.43 12.43
N PHE A 550 -12.27 -4.55 11.89
CA PHE A 550 -12.82 -4.65 10.54
C PHE A 550 -14.34 -4.40 10.46
N LEU A 551 -15.02 -4.11 11.58
CA LEU A 551 -16.40 -3.63 11.52
C LEU A 551 -16.47 -2.24 10.90
N PRO A 552 -17.64 -1.84 10.37
CA PRO A 552 -17.83 -0.45 10.00
C PRO A 552 -17.65 0.46 11.22
N ARG A 553 -17.14 1.67 10.98
CA ARG A 553 -16.83 2.67 12.01
C ARG A 553 -18.05 3.08 12.83
N GLU A 554 -19.22 3.03 12.21
CA GLU A 554 -20.53 3.27 12.79
C GLU A 554 -21.46 2.10 12.51
N ASP A 555 -22.55 1.98 13.26
CA ASP A 555 -23.52 0.92 12.99
C ASP A 555 -24.19 1.14 11.62
N PRO A 556 -24.49 0.07 10.86
CA PRO A 556 -25.07 0.21 9.53
C PRO A 556 -26.38 1.00 9.54
N VAL A 557 -26.58 1.80 8.48
CA VAL A 557 -27.81 2.58 8.31
C VAL A 557 -28.99 1.61 8.17
N GLN A 558 -29.96 1.77 9.08
CA GLN A 558 -31.10 0.86 9.21
C GLN A 558 -32.27 1.23 8.27
N LYS A 559 -32.41 2.51 7.95
CA LYS A 559 -33.53 3.04 7.16
C LYS A 559 -33.00 4.03 6.12
N LEU A 560 -33.40 3.83 4.87
CA LEU A 560 -33.01 4.71 3.79
C LEU A 560 -33.85 6.02 3.78
N PRO A 561 -33.35 7.08 3.13
CA PRO A 561 -34.14 8.29 2.90
C PRO A 561 -35.43 7.99 2.14
N ALA A 562 -36.48 8.80 2.36
CA ALA A 562 -37.81 8.58 1.79
C ALA A 562 -37.83 8.45 0.25
N ALA A 563 -36.87 9.06 -0.44
CA ALA A 563 -36.70 8.91 -1.89
C ALA A 563 -36.47 7.46 -2.34
N PHE A 564 -35.95 6.60 -1.47
CA PHE A 564 -35.67 5.19 -1.72
C PHE A 564 -36.71 4.25 -1.09
N ALA A 565 -37.86 4.75 -0.65
CA ALA A 565 -38.95 3.91 -0.14
C ALA A 565 -39.39 2.78 -1.10
N PRO A 566 -39.40 2.96 -2.43
CA PRO A 566 -39.67 1.85 -3.37
C PRO A 566 -38.64 0.71 -3.30
N ILE A 567 -37.36 1.03 -3.05
CA ILE A 567 -36.28 0.06 -2.87
C ILE A 567 -36.47 -0.73 -1.57
N GLU A 568 -36.75 -0.04 -0.45
CA GLU A 568 -37.06 -0.69 0.82
C GLU A 568 -38.29 -1.61 0.72
N SER A 569 -39.36 -1.14 0.06
CA SER A 569 -40.57 -1.93 -0.17
C SER A 569 -40.32 -3.22 -0.97
N LEU A 570 -39.45 -3.18 -1.98
CA LEU A 570 -39.07 -4.37 -2.73
C LEU A 570 -38.26 -5.33 -1.85
N LEU A 571 -37.29 -4.84 -1.09
CA LEU A 571 -36.46 -5.65 -0.19
C LEU A 571 -37.28 -6.34 0.89
N ASP A 572 -38.26 -5.63 1.48
CA ASP A 572 -39.13 -6.19 2.51
C ASP A 572 -40.05 -7.29 1.96
N ARG A 573 -40.53 -7.15 0.71
CA ARG A 573 -41.38 -8.16 0.05
C ARG A 573 -40.60 -9.25 -0.68
N MET A 574 -39.31 -9.05 -0.92
CA MET A 574 -38.43 -9.98 -1.63
C MET A 574 -38.33 -11.32 -0.90
N THR A 575 -38.16 -11.25 0.42
CA THR A 575 -37.84 -12.36 1.32
C THR A 575 -38.79 -13.56 1.21
N ILE A 576 -38.25 -14.77 1.13
CA ILE A 576 -39.01 -16.02 1.19
C ILE A 576 -39.45 -16.29 2.64
N HIS A 577 -40.77 -16.38 2.87
CA HIS A 577 -41.34 -16.82 4.13
C HIS A 577 -42.02 -18.18 3.97
N ALA A 578 -41.52 -19.21 4.67
CA ALA A 578 -42.09 -20.56 4.66
C ALA A 578 -43.11 -20.73 5.81
N ASN A 579 -44.42 -20.77 5.49
CA ASN A 579 -45.51 -20.94 6.46
C ASN A 579 -46.31 -22.24 6.19
N GLY A 580 -45.65 -23.40 6.30
CA GLY A 580 -46.33 -24.70 6.10
C GLY A 580 -46.70 -24.96 4.63
N LYS A 581 -48.00 -24.87 4.27
CA LYS A 581 -48.49 -25.25 2.93
C LYS A 581 -48.35 -24.15 1.85
N GLN A 582 -48.04 -22.91 2.22
CA GLN A 582 -47.86 -21.80 1.28
C GLN A 582 -46.61 -21.00 1.66
N ASN A 583 -45.71 -20.81 0.69
CA ASN A 583 -44.62 -19.85 0.80
C ASN A 583 -45.11 -18.48 0.32
N SER A 584 -44.63 -17.41 0.96
CA SER A 584 -44.95 -16.02 0.60
C SER A 584 -43.67 -15.21 0.40
N GLY A 585 -43.81 -14.03 -0.21
CA GLY A 585 -42.68 -13.21 -0.68
C GLY A 585 -42.40 -13.40 -2.17
N LEU A 586 -41.83 -12.38 -2.80
CA LEU A 586 -41.67 -12.31 -4.24
C LEU A 586 -40.73 -13.40 -4.78
N LEU A 587 -39.64 -13.71 -4.09
CA LEU A 587 -38.73 -14.80 -4.48
C LEU A 587 -39.38 -16.18 -4.32
N ALA A 588 -40.29 -16.32 -3.34
CA ALA A 588 -40.98 -17.58 -3.12
C ALA A 588 -41.93 -17.91 -4.29
N THR A 589 -42.63 -16.89 -4.79
CA THR A 589 -43.60 -16.99 -5.89
C THR A 589 -42.98 -16.84 -7.27
N GLY A 590 -41.72 -16.40 -7.36
CA GLY A 590 -41.03 -16.17 -8.63
C GLY A 590 -41.47 -14.88 -9.35
N GLN A 591 -41.93 -13.88 -8.59
CA GLN A 591 -42.48 -12.62 -9.09
C GLN A 591 -41.56 -11.42 -8.84
N PHE A 592 -40.34 -11.63 -8.32
CA PHE A 592 -39.44 -10.55 -7.98
C PHE A 592 -38.94 -9.81 -9.23
N GLY A 593 -38.55 -10.53 -10.28
CA GLY A 593 -38.16 -9.92 -11.55
C GLY A 593 -39.26 -9.04 -12.16
N ASP A 594 -40.51 -9.50 -12.12
CA ASP A 594 -41.67 -8.75 -12.62
C ASP A 594 -41.89 -7.47 -11.80
N ALA A 595 -41.78 -7.56 -10.46
CA ALA A 595 -41.89 -6.42 -9.58
C ALA A 595 -40.80 -5.36 -9.85
N VAL A 596 -39.54 -5.78 -10.09
CA VAL A 596 -38.45 -4.87 -10.48
C VAL A 596 -38.80 -4.12 -11.76
N HIS A 597 -39.25 -4.81 -12.81
CA HIS A 597 -39.59 -4.18 -14.09
C HIS A 597 -40.79 -3.25 -14.03
N HIS A 598 -41.78 -3.57 -13.20
CA HIS A 598 -43.00 -2.78 -13.09
C HIS A 598 -42.86 -1.58 -12.15
N GLU A 599 -42.21 -1.78 -11.00
CA GLU A 599 -42.23 -0.82 -9.90
C GLU A 599 -41.06 0.18 -9.93
N LEU A 600 -39.88 -0.19 -10.46
CA LEU A 600 -38.73 0.73 -10.51
C LEU A 600 -38.69 1.63 -11.74
N LYS A 601 -39.45 1.27 -12.77
CA LYS A 601 -39.45 1.98 -14.05
C LYS A 601 -39.98 3.42 -13.88
N GLY A 602 -39.19 4.39 -14.33
CA GLY A 602 -39.58 5.81 -14.34
C GLY A 602 -39.43 6.57 -13.01
N LEU A 603 -38.89 5.94 -11.95
CA LEU A 603 -38.72 6.57 -10.63
C LEU A 603 -37.52 7.54 -10.51
N ASN A 604 -36.71 7.69 -11.57
CA ASN A 604 -35.52 8.55 -11.59
C ASN A 604 -34.55 8.33 -10.40
N LEU A 605 -34.43 7.09 -9.93
CA LEU A 605 -33.56 6.73 -8.80
C LEU A 605 -32.08 6.98 -9.09
N GLU A 606 -31.67 6.93 -10.36
CA GLU A 606 -30.31 7.24 -10.78
C GLU A 606 -29.86 8.64 -10.33
N GLN A 607 -30.68 9.67 -10.54
CA GLN A 607 -30.37 11.01 -10.06
C GLN A 607 -30.29 11.08 -8.54
N LYS A 608 -31.10 10.30 -7.82
CA LYS A 608 -31.06 10.24 -6.35
C LYS A 608 -29.80 9.54 -5.83
N ILE A 609 -29.28 8.58 -6.58
CA ILE A 609 -27.96 8.00 -6.30
C ILE A 609 -26.86 9.04 -6.53
N ASP A 610 -26.92 9.82 -7.62
CA ASP A 610 -25.94 10.89 -7.86
C ASP A 610 -25.96 11.92 -6.72
N GLU A 611 -27.15 12.34 -6.26
CA GLU A 611 -27.31 13.23 -5.09
C GLU A 611 -26.71 12.62 -3.81
N ALA A 612 -26.90 11.31 -3.58
CA ALA A 612 -26.35 10.61 -2.42
C ALA A 612 -24.81 10.51 -2.49
N ILE A 613 -24.25 10.22 -3.67
CA ILE A 613 -22.80 10.18 -3.89
C ILE A 613 -22.19 11.58 -3.68
N LEU A 614 -22.82 12.61 -4.23
CA LEU A 614 -22.40 14.01 -4.06
C LEU A 614 -22.44 14.49 -2.60
N SER A 615 -23.29 13.89 -1.76
CA SER A 615 -23.33 14.20 -0.33
C SER A 615 -22.08 13.73 0.43
N ASN A 616 -21.32 12.80 -0.16
CA ASN A 616 -20.13 12.15 0.41
C ASN A 616 -20.36 11.52 1.79
N ASP A 617 -21.60 11.12 2.11
CA ASP A 617 -21.91 10.36 3.33
C ASP A 617 -21.63 8.88 3.08
N GLN A 618 -20.42 8.43 3.44
CA GLN A 618 -19.94 7.08 3.14
C GLN A 618 -20.77 5.97 3.79
N MET A 619 -21.39 6.22 4.94
CA MET A 619 -22.30 5.26 5.58
C MET A 619 -23.61 5.13 4.79
N MET A 620 -24.14 6.24 4.27
CA MET A 620 -25.32 6.22 3.39
C MET A 620 -25.03 5.53 2.06
N ILE A 621 -23.91 5.86 1.41
CA ILE A 621 -23.51 5.24 0.13
C ILE A 621 -23.33 3.72 0.33
N SER A 622 -22.71 3.30 1.44
CA SER A 622 -22.56 1.87 1.79
C SER A 622 -23.91 1.16 2.00
N ALA A 623 -24.88 1.82 2.63
CA ALA A 623 -26.20 1.24 2.84
C ALA A 623 -27.02 1.10 1.54
N LEU A 624 -26.91 2.09 0.65
CA LEU A 624 -27.49 2.02 -0.70
C LEU A 624 -26.83 0.91 -1.52
N PHE A 625 -25.50 0.78 -1.45
CA PHE A 625 -24.76 -0.29 -2.13
C PHE A 625 -25.21 -1.67 -1.64
N ARG A 626 -25.29 -1.88 -0.32
CA ARG A 626 -25.85 -3.11 0.27
C ARG A 626 -27.21 -3.44 -0.32
N ASP A 627 -28.13 -2.49 -0.28
CA ASP A 627 -29.52 -2.70 -0.66
C ASP A 627 -29.68 -3.00 -2.17
N TYR A 628 -28.96 -2.27 -3.03
CA TYR A 628 -28.92 -2.56 -4.48
C TYR A 628 -28.23 -3.89 -4.80
N ALA A 629 -27.23 -4.30 -4.02
CA ALA A 629 -26.57 -5.58 -4.20
C ALA A 629 -27.50 -6.77 -3.87
N PHE A 630 -28.31 -6.66 -2.81
CA PHE A 630 -29.36 -7.66 -2.51
C PHE A 630 -30.37 -7.76 -3.65
N LEU A 631 -30.87 -6.61 -4.17
CA LEU A 631 -31.77 -6.61 -5.32
C LEU A 631 -31.13 -7.22 -6.58
N THR A 632 -29.89 -6.87 -6.86
CA THR A 632 -29.12 -7.36 -8.01
C THR A 632 -28.97 -8.87 -7.95
N SER A 633 -28.56 -9.40 -6.79
CA SER A 633 -28.37 -10.84 -6.60
C SER A 633 -29.69 -11.60 -6.69
N ALA A 634 -30.75 -11.11 -6.01
CA ALA A 634 -32.10 -11.67 -6.10
C ALA A 634 -32.62 -11.70 -7.54
N TYR A 635 -32.42 -10.62 -8.30
CA TYR A 635 -32.89 -10.54 -9.68
C TYR A 635 -32.15 -11.53 -10.57
N VAL A 636 -30.82 -11.57 -10.50
CA VAL A 636 -30.02 -12.42 -11.39
C VAL A 636 -30.23 -13.92 -11.09
N LEU A 637 -30.44 -14.27 -9.82
CA LEU A 637 -30.47 -15.66 -9.34
C LEU A 637 -31.87 -16.23 -9.04
N GLU A 638 -32.95 -15.44 -9.12
CA GLU A 638 -34.32 -15.96 -8.91
C GLU A 638 -34.66 -17.18 -9.80
N PRO A 639 -34.36 -17.21 -11.12
CA PRO A 639 -34.62 -18.41 -11.93
C PRO A 639 -33.81 -19.63 -11.47
N VAL A 640 -32.57 -19.39 -11.04
CA VAL A 640 -31.67 -20.43 -10.53
C VAL A 640 -32.28 -21.07 -9.28
N ASP A 641 -32.75 -20.25 -8.33
CA ASP A 641 -33.36 -20.72 -7.10
C ASP A 641 -34.70 -21.45 -7.34
N LEU A 642 -35.57 -20.90 -8.20
CA LEU A 642 -36.85 -21.52 -8.55
C LEU A 642 -36.67 -22.92 -9.11
N GLU A 643 -35.68 -23.11 -9.97
CA GLU A 643 -35.39 -24.41 -10.55
C GLU A 643 -34.70 -25.33 -9.55
N PHE A 644 -33.75 -24.82 -8.78
CA PHE A 644 -33.10 -25.59 -7.73
C PHE A 644 -34.10 -26.16 -6.70
N ARG A 645 -35.10 -25.37 -6.29
CA ARG A 645 -36.17 -25.86 -5.39
C ARG A 645 -37.06 -26.94 -6.01
N LYS A 646 -37.16 -27.00 -7.34
CA LYS A 646 -37.96 -28.01 -8.06
C LYS A 646 -37.17 -29.29 -8.33
N SER A 647 -35.94 -29.17 -8.80
CA SER A 647 -35.15 -30.30 -9.32
C SER A 647 -33.93 -30.67 -8.47
N GLY A 648 -33.51 -29.80 -7.54
CA GLY A 648 -32.26 -29.95 -6.79
C GLY A 648 -31.01 -29.63 -7.60
N VAL A 649 -31.17 -29.05 -8.80
CA VAL A 649 -30.08 -28.74 -9.74
C VAL A 649 -30.06 -27.25 -10.04
N TYR A 650 -28.87 -26.63 -9.96
CA TYR A 650 -28.69 -25.25 -10.38
C TYR A 650 -28.68 -25.15 -11.91
N THR A 651 -29.49 -24.24 -12.45
CA THR A 651 -29.61 -24.00 -13.90
C THR A 651 -29.25 -22.56 -14.23
N THR A 652 -29.64 -22.06 -15.41
CA THR A 652 -29.23 -20.75 -15.90
C THR A 652 -29.97 -19.61 -15.19
N GLY A 653 -29.22 -18.58 -14.82
CA GLY A 653 -29.79 -17.33 -14.30
C GLY A 653 -30.13 -16.34 -15.41
N ARG A 654 -30.58 -15.14 -15.02
CA ARG A 654 -30.85 -14.06 -15.98
C ARG A 654 -29.54 -13.54 -16.57
N SER A 655 -29.46 -13.46 -17.90
CA SER A 655 -28.26 -12.99 -18.62
C SER A 655 -28.17 -11.47 -18.76
N VAL A 656 -29.18 -10.73 -18.30
CA VAL A 656 -29.24 -9.26 -18.36
C VAL A 656 -29.71 -8.74 -17.02
N LEU A 657 -29.02 -7.75 -16.47
CA LEU A 657 -29.47 -6.95 -15.33
C LEU A 657 -30.05 -5.63 -15.88
N PRO A 658 -31.32 -5.29 -15.56
CA PRO A 658 -31.97 -4.11 -16.13
C PRO A 658 -31.33 -2.82 -15.64
N ARG A 659 -31.42 -1.76 -16.46
CA ARG A 659 -30.80 -0.45 -16.21
C ARG A 659 -31.12 0.10 -14.81
N GLU A 660 -32.36 -0.07 -14.36
CA GLU A 660 -32.85 0.42 -13.07
C GLU A 660 -32.08 -0.15 -11.86
N LEU A 661 -31.43 -1.31 -12.01
CA LEU A 661 -30.53 -1.89 -11.01
C LEU A 661 -29.07 -1.70 -11.41
N ALA A 662 -28.73 -1.96 -12.68
CA ALA A 662 -27.35 -1.98 -13.18
C ALA A 662 -26.62 -0.65 -13.02
N VAL A 663 -27.24 0.47 -13.41
CA VAL A 663 -26.58 1.79 -13.37
C VAL A 663 -26.38 2.28 -11.93
N PRO A 664 -27.41 2.29 -11.06
CA PRO A 664 -27.23 2.57 -9.63
C PRO A 664 -26.15 1.70 -8.97
N MET A 665 -26.18 0.39 -9.22
CA MET A 665 -25.24 -0.56 -8.63
C MET A 665 -23.79 -0.23 -9.06
N LYS A 666 -23.56 0.06 -10.34
CA LYS A 666 -22.23 0.45 -10.83
C LYS A 666 -21.74 1.75 -10.21
N LYS A 667 -22.58 2.79 -10.17
CA LYS A 667 -22.22 4.09 -9.59
C LYS A 667 -21.84 3.97 -8.11
N LEU A 668 -22.62 3.23 -7.34
CA LEU A 668 -22.35 2.98 -5.91
C LEU A 668 -21.09 2.14 -5.72
N ALA A 669 -20.88 1.11 -6.54
CA ALA A 669 -19.68 0.28 -6.50
C ALA A 669 -18.42 1.11 -6.78
N ASP A 670 -18.44 1.95 -7.81
CA ASP A 670 -17.32 2.83 -8.17
C ASP A 670 -17.02 3.84 -7.07
N ALA A 671 -18.05 4.45 -6.48
CA ALA A 671 -17.91 5.41 -5.39
C ALA A 671 -17.25 4.81 -4.14
N LEU A 672 -17.38 3.50 -3.93
CA LEU A 672 -16.81 2.78 -2.78
C LEU A 672 -15.55 1.96 -3.15
N GLY A 673 -15.14 1.93 -4.41
CA GLY A 673 -14.01 1.12 -4.88
C GLY A 673 -14.28 -0.40 -4.89
N HIS A 674 -15.52 -0.80 -5.10
CA HIS A 674 -15.99 -2.19 -5.15
C HIS A 674 -16.35 -2.66 -6.57
N PHE A 675 -16.49 -3.97 -6.73
CA PHE A 675 -17.16 -4.55 -7.90
C PHE A 675 -18.68 -4.42 -7.76
N PRO A 676 -19.45 -4.23 -8.84
CA PRO A 676 -20.90 -4.05 -8.82
C PRO A 676 -21.65 -5.38 -8.63
N PHE A 677 -21.29 -6.13 -7.58
CA PHE A 677 -21.95 -7.37 -7.19
C PHE A 677 -21.89 -7.58 -5.66
N MET A 678 -22.65 -8.56 -5.16
CA MET A 678 -22.69 -8.88 -3.73
C MET A 678 -21.35 -9.45 -3.23
N GLU A 679 -20.80 -8.84 -2.18
CA GLU A 679 -19.61 -9.31 -1.47
C GLU A 679 -19.83 -9.39 0.06
N TYR A 680 -18.82 -9.86 0.80
CA TYR A 680 -18.92 -10.19 2.21
C TYR A 680 -19.11 -8.98 3.13
N ALA A 681 -18.21 -7.98 3.08
CA ALA A 681 -18.13 -6.94 4.11
C ALA A 681 -19.22 -5.88 3.94
N SER A 682 -19.26 -5.23 2.79
CA SER A 682 -20.11 -4.07 2.50
C SER A 682 -21.53 -4.44 2.13
N VAL A 683 -21.80 -5.73 1.91
CA VAL A 683 -23.13 -6.21 1.52
C VAL A 683 -23.63 -7.28 2.48
N TYR A 684 -23.16 -8.52 2.37
CA TYR A 684 -23.89 -9.67 2.94
C TYR A 684 -23.77 -9.77 4.46
N ALA A 685 -22.63 -9.37 5.04
CA ALA A 685 -22.35 -9.51 6.47
C ALA A 685 -22.20 -8.17 7.21
N LEU A 686 -21.09 -7.46 7.02
CA LEU A 686 -20.67 -6.41 7.98
C LEU A 686 -21.46 -5.10 7.88
N GLN A 687 -22.18 -4.87 6.77
CA GLN A 687 -23.17 -3.79 6.63
C GLN A 687 -24.63 -4.25 6.82
N ASN A 688 -24.88 -5.53 7.11
CA ASN A 688 -26.21 -6.13 7.14
C ASN A 688 -26.69 -6.50 8.56
N TRP A 689 -26.55 -5.58 9.50
CA TRP A 689 -27.00 -5.81 10.88
C TRP A 689 -27.41 -4.52 11.57
N ALA A 690 -28.21 -4.68 12.62
CA ALA A 690 -28.51 -3.63 13.58
C ALA A 690 -28.54 -4.19 15.00
N ARG A 691 -28.22 -3.35 15.98
CA ARG A 691 -28.45 -3.71 17.39
C ARG A 691 -29.93 -3.66 17.72
N LYS A 692 -30.40 -4.62 18.51
CA LYS A 692 -31.72 -4.60 19.14
C LYS A 692 -31.76 -3.56 20.26
N ASP A 693 -30.73 -3.57 21.10
CA ASP A 693 -30.44 -2.53 22.09
C ASP A 693 -29.20 -1.72 21.67
N PRO A 694 -29.37 -0.45 21.25
CA PRO A 694 -28.26 0.44 20.89
C PRO A 694 -27.26 0.73 22.01
N ALA A 695 -27.62 0.49 23.28
CA ALA A 695 -26.68 0.62 24.41
C ALA A 695 -25.85 -0.66 24.64
N GLY A 696 -26.33 -1.81 24.13
CA GLY A 696 -25.65 -3.09 24.25
C GLY A 696 -24.45 -3.24 23.31
N GLY A 697 -23.61 -4.24 23.60
CA GLY A 697 -22.47 -4.62 22.76
C GLY A 697 -22.87 -5.23 21.41
N ILE A 698 -21.90 -5.37 20.51
CA ILE A 698 -22.06 -6.06 19.24
C ILE A 698 -21.82 -7.55 19.51
N SER A 699 -22.90 -8.25 19.85
CA SER A 699 -22.91 -9.69 20.08
C SER A 699 -24.14 -10.32 19.46
N TYR A 700 -24.03 -11.55 18.97
CA TYR A 700 -25.11 -12.23 18.24
C TYR A 700 -26.51 -12.05 18.85
N ASP A 701 -26.65 -12.20 20.17
CA ASP A 701 -27.95 -12.12 20.86
C ASP A 701 -28.56 -10.71 20.82
N ASN A 702 -27.72 -9.67 20.72
CA ASN A 702 -28.12 -8.28 20.56
C ASN A 702 -28.23 -7.84 19.08
N LEU A 703 -28.03 -8.74 18.10
CA LEU A 703 -28.06 -8.40 16.69
C LEU A 703 -29.31 -8.91 15.96
N ARG A 704 -29.74 -8.17 14.94
CA ARG A 704 -30.76 -8.56 13.95
C ARG A 704 -30.29 -8.21 12.54
N LEU A 705 -30.81 -8.92 11.53
CA LEU A 705 -30.54 -8.59 10.13
C LEU A 705 -31.30 -7.33 9.68
N LEU A 706 -30.74 -6.68 8.66
CA LEU A 706 -31.42 -5.62 7.92
C LEU A 706 -32.08 -6.15 6.65
N ARG A 707 -31.42 -7.08 5.95
CA ARG A 707 -31.85 -7.71 4.69
C ARG A 707 -31.60 -9.23 4.76
N ALA A 708 -32.50 -10.00 4.15
CA ALA A 708 -32.42 -11.46 4.08
C ALA A 708 -33.14 -11.97 2.82
N PHE A 709 -32.62 -13.03 2.20
CA PHE A 709 -33.30 -13.70 1.08
C PHE A 709 -34.38 -14.68 1.56
N GLU A 710 -34.15 -15.34 2.69
CA GLU A 710 -35.09 -16.22 3.40
C GLU A 710 -35.43 -15.60 4.77
N ASN A 711 -35.69 -16.40 5.79
CA ASN A 711 -36.27 -15.89 7.03
C ASN A 711 -35.28 -15.02 7.81
N HIS A 712 -35.66 -13.77 8.09
CA HIS A 712 -34.92 -12.82 8.95
C HIS A 712 -34.62 -13.35 10.35
N GLU A 713 -35.35 -14.38 10.80
CA GLU A 713 -35.17 -15.05 12.09
C GLU A 713 -34.73 -16.53 11.95
N GLY A 714 -34.38 -16.96 10.74
CA GLY A 714 -34.01 -18.33 10.40
C GLY A 714 -32.50 -18.61 10.39
N SER A 715 -32.10 -19.64 9.66
CA SER A 715 -30.69 -20.07 9.57
C SER A 715 -29.80 -19.08 8.81
N GLU A 716 -30.35 -18.23 7.94
CA GLU A 716 -29.60 -17.15 7.27
C GLU A 716 -29.10 -16.10 8.28
N LYS A 717 -29.95 -15.69 9.23
CA LYS A 717 -29.55 -14.87 10.37
C LYS A 717 -28.41 -15.48 11.16
N GLY A 718 -28.53 -16.77 11.47
CA GLY A 718 -27.46 -17.54 12.12
C GLY A 718 -26.15 -17.46 11.34
N PHE A 719 -26.24 -17.71 10.03
CA PHE A 719 -25.08 -17.71 9.14
C PHE A 719 -24.38 -16.36 9.10
N ILE A 720 -25.14 -15.27 8.94
CA ILE A 720 -24.59 -13.93 8.79
C ILE A 720 -24.13 -13.35 10.13
N LEU A 721 -24.96 -13.39 11.18
CA LEU A 721 -24.65 -12.68 12.43
C LEU A 721 -23.57 -13.37 13.25
N VAL A 722 -23.31 -14.67 13.06
CA VAL A 722 -22.12 -15.31 13.63
C VAL A 722 -20.84 -14.72 13.05
N HIS A 723 -20.81 -14.39 11.75
CA HIS A 723 -19.66 -13.68 11.17
C HIS A 723 -19.47 -12.29 11.78
N VAL A 724 -20.57 -11.55 12.02
CA VAL A 724 -20.50 -10.23 12.67
C VAL A 724 -19.98 -10.35 14.12
N ASP A 725 -20.45 -11.36 14.86
CA ASP A 725 -20.01 -11.67 16.24
C ASP A 725 -18.52 -12.05 16.30
N MET A 726 -18.03 -12.81 15.31
CA MET A 726 -16.60 -13.09 15.13
C MET A 726 -15.82 -11.78 14.88
N VAL A 727 -16.25 -10.98 13.91
CA VAL A 727 -15.56 -9.74 13.51
C VAL A 727 -15.61 -8.66 14.59
N ALA A 728 -16.58 -8.70 15.51
CA ALA A 728 -16.58 -7.82 16.69
C ALA A 728 -15.35 -7.98 17.59
N ASN A 729 -14.61 -9.09 17.49
CA ASN A 729 -13.35 -9.29 18.20
C ASN A 729 -12.12 -8.78 17.44
N SER A 730 -12.26 -8.34 16.19
CA SER A 730 -11.13 -7.95 15.33
C SER A 730 -10.36 -6.70 15.78
N GLY A 731 -10.97 -5.81 16.57
CA GLY A 731 -10.24 -4.66 17.15
C GLY A 731 -9.10 -5.11 18.08
N LYS A 732 -9.31 -6.22 18.81
CA LYS A 732 -8.28 -6.85 19.64
C LYS A 732 -7.18 -7.46 18.78
N LEU A 733 -7.54 -8.11 17.67
CA LEU A 733 -6.55 -8.64 16.72
C LEU A 733 -5.66 -7.54 16.15
N ILE A 734 -6.26 -6.42 15.71
CA ILE A 734 -5.52 -5.27 15.18
C ILE A 734 -4.60 -4.69 16.23
N SER A 735 -5.09 -4.49 17.46
CA SER A 735 -4.26 -3.98 18.56
C SER A 735 -3.05 -4.88 18.80
N ALA A 736 -3.28 -6.19 18.93
CA ALA A 736 -2.21 -7.17 19.16
C ALA A 736 -1.22 -7.25 17.97
N ALA A 737 -1.70 -7.15 16.73
CA ALA A 737 -0.85 -7.17 15.54
C ALA A 737 0.07 -5.94 15.48
N GLU A 738 -0.48 -4.74 15.69
CA GLU A 738 0.29 -3.49 15.72
C GLU A 738 1.31 -3.48 16.87
N ASP A 739 0.92 -3.98 18.05
CA ASP A 739 1.80 -4.05 19.22
C ASP A 739 2.91 -5.09 19.02
N ALA A 740 2.61 -6.24 18.40
CA ALA A 740 3.62 -7.24 18.07
C ALA A 740 4.66 -6.72 17.07
N ILE A 741 4.22 -6.01 16.02
CA ILE A 741 5.13 -5.39 15.06
C ILE A 741 6.01 -4.34 15.73
N THR A 742 5.40 -3.44 16.52
CA THR A 742 6.13 -2.39 17.23
C THR A 742 7.16 -2.97 18.19
N ALA A 743 6.77 -3.99 18.97
CA ALA A 743 7.65 -4.65 19.92
C ALA A 743 8.78 -5.43 19.25
N ALA A 744 8.53 -6.11 18.13
CA ALA A 744 9.57 -6.80 17.38
C ALA A 744 10.60 -5.82 16.79
N VAL A 745 10.15 -4.68 16.23
CA VAL A 745 11.03 -3.62 15.73
C VAL A 745 11.87 -3.00 16.84
N ALA A 746 11.29 -2.81 18.02
CA ALA A 746 11.98 -2.30 19.20
C ALA A 746 12.85 -3.36 19.92
N GLU A 747 12.84 -4.61 19.43
CA GLU A 747 13.45 -5.77 20.07
C GLU A 747 12.97 -6.01 21.53
N ASP A 748 11.78 -5.53 21.88
CA ASP A 748 11.17 -5.66 23.20
C ASP A 748 10.46 -7.02 23.33
N ARG A 749 11.21 -7.99 23.86
CA ARG A 749 10.77 -9.37 24.05
C ARG A 749 9.54 -9.51 24.97
N PRO A 750 9.48 -8.91 26.17
CA PRO A 750 8.28 -8.93 27.00
C PRO A 750 7.05 -8.35 26.30
N ALA A 751 7.16 -7.20 25.64
CA ALA A 751 6.03 -6.58 24.94
C ALA A 751 5.55 -7.43 23.76
N PHE A 752 6.48 -8.04 23.01
CA PHE A 752 6.16 -8.93 21.91
C PHE A 752 5.39 -10.18 22.39
N ASN A 753 5.86 -10.80 23.48
CA ASN A 753 5.16 -11.94 24.08
C ASN A 753 3.77 -11.57 24.58
N ALA A 754 3.61 -10.41 25.23
CA ALA A 754 2.31 -9.93 25.66
C ALA A 754 1.36 -9.69 24.46
N ALA A 755 1.87 -9.16 23.36
CA ALA A 755 1.10 -8.96 22.14
C ALA A 755 0.66 -10.30 21.50
N LEU A 756 1.54 -11.30 21.43
CA LEU A 756 1.18 -12.64 20.93
C LEU A 756 0.19 -13.37 21.85
N GLU A 757 0.27 -13.17 23.18
CA GLU A 757 -0.73 -13.67 24.12
C GLU A 757 -2.11 -13.02 23.87
N GLN A 758 -2.15 -11.71 23.63
CA GLN A 758 -3.40 -11.01 23.28
C GLN A 758 -3.97 -11.47 21.94
N LEU A 759 -3.11 -11.68 20.94
CA LEU A 759 -3.50 -12.21 19.63
C LEU A 759 -4.14 -13.60 19.77
N TYR A 760 -3.54 -14.46 20.61
CA TYR A 760 -4.02 -15.80 20.87
C TYR A 760 -5.42 -15.80 21.50
N VAL A 761 -5.62 -14.98 22.54
CA VAL A 761 -6.92 -14.81 23.21
C VAL A 761 -7.98 -14.27 22.24
N ALA A 762 -7.62 -13.31 21.38
CA ALA A 762 -8.53 -12.77 20.40
C ALA A 762 -8.98 -13.82 19.37
N TYR A 763 -8.06 -14.66 18.86
CA TYR A 763 -8.41 -15.74 17.96
C TYR A 763 -9.22 -16.85 18.63
N GLN A 764 -8.96 -17.17 19.91
CA GLN A 764 -9.80 -18.12 20.66
C GLN A 764 -11.24 -17.64 20.75
N ALA A 765 -11.47 -16.34 21.01
CA ALA A 765 -12.80 -15.76 21.03
C ALA A 765 -13.49 -15.86 19.66
N ILE A 766 -12.75 -15.65 18.57
CA ILE A 766 -13.26 -15.80 17.20
C ILE A 766 -13.63 -17.25 16.90
N ASN A 767 -12.75 -18.20 17.22
CA ASN A 767 -13.02 -19.63 17.03
C ASN A 767 -14.21 -20.12 17.86
N LEU A 768 -14.37 -19.63 19.09
CA LEU A 768 -15.51 -19.93 19.95
C LEU A 768 -16.81 -19.36 19.37
N SER A 769 -16.79 -18.14 18.85
CA SER A 769 -17.95 -17.55 18.16
C SER A 769 -18.31 -18.36 16.91
N MET A 770 -17.31 -18.75 16.11
CA MET A 770 -17.50 -19.59 14.92
C MET A 770 -18.14 -20.95 15.25
N GLU A 771 -17.76 -21.58 16.36
CA GLU A 771 -18.34 -22.87 16.80
C GLU A 771 -19.85 -22.78 17.06
N THR A 772 -20.36 -21.61 17.45
CA THR A 772 -21.80 -21.41 17.67
C THR A 772 -22.64 -21.55 16.40
N MET A 773 -22.01 -21.52 15.21
CA MET A 773 -22.67 -21.70 13.92
C MET A 773 -23.57 -22.94 13.89
N TRP A 774 -23.13 -24.08 14.44
CA TRP A 774 -23.92 -25.32 14.47
C TRP A 774 -25.30 -25.19 15.13
N GLY A 775 -25.38 -24.35 16.16
CA GLY A 775 -26.62 -24.11 16.90
C GLY A 775 -27.45 -22.95 16.34
N ARG A 776 -26.81 -22.01 15.62
CA ARG A 776 -27.42 -20.77 15.13
C ARG A 776 -27.86 -20.85 13.67
N SER A 777 -27.21 -21.65 12.84
CA SER A 777 -27.56 -21.95 11.45
C SER A 777 -27.60 -23.46 11.25
N LYS A 778 -28.67 -24.01 10.67
CA LYS A 778 -28.76 -25.46 10.46
C LYS A 778 -28.10 -25.83 9.13
N PRO A 779 -27.24 -26.87 9.08
CA PRO A 779 -26.61 -27.31 7.82
C PRO A 779 -27.59 -27.60 6.69
N ALA A 780 -28.77 -28.16 7.02
CA ALA A 780 -29.80 -28.48 6.02
C ALA A 780 -30.52 -27.24 5.47
N ASP A 781 -30.49 -26.11 6.18
CA ASP A 781 -31.17 -24.89 5.76
C ASP A 781 -30.30 -24.00 4.88
N TYR A 782 -28.97 -24.14 4.91
CA TYR A 782 -28.06 -23.31 4.12
C TYR A 782 -28.38 -23.31 2.62
N ILE A 783 -28.81 -24.46 2.10
CA ILE A 783 -29.18 -24.60 0.69
C ILE A 783 -30.39 -23.74 0.27
N LYS A 784 -31.20 -23.27 1.23
CA LYS A 784 -32.39 -22.45 0.98
C LYS A 784 -32.07 -21.02 0.56
N PHE A 785 -30.92 -20.49 0.97
CA PHE A 785 -30.48 -19.13 0.63
C PHE A 785 -29.16 -19.11 -0.16
N ARG A 786 -28.43 -20.23 -0.21
CA ARG A 786 -27.19 -20.38 -1.00
C ARG A 786 -27.35 -19.97 -2.47
N SER A 787 -28.51 -20.23 -3.08
CA SER A 787 -28.80 -19.87 -4.48
C SER A 787 -28.55 -18.40 -4.78
N PHE A 788 -28.78 -17.52 -3.80
CA PHE A 788 -28.76 -16.06 -3.97
C PHE A 788 -27.41 -15.40 -3.65
N ILE A 789 -26.39 -16.19 -3.32
CA ILE A 789 -25.05 -15.66 -3.01
C ILE A 789 -23.98 -16.17 -3.99
N PHE A 790 -24.41 -16.87 -5.04
CA PHE A 790 -23.52 -17.26 -6.14
C PHE A 790 -23.09 -16.07 -7.01
N GLY A 791 -21.87 -16.16 -7.51
CA GLY A 791 -21.34 -15.24 -8.52
C GLY A 791 -21.73 -15.61 -9.94
N THR A 792 -21.49 -14.66 -10.84
CA THR A 792 -21.53 -14.89 -12.29
C THR A 792 -20.16 -15.37 -12.82
N ALA A 793 -19.09 -15.24 -12.04
CA ALA A 793 -17.77 -15.83 -12.28
C ALA A 793 -17.64 -17.25 -11.64
N PRO A 794 -16.67 -18.09 -12.07
CA PRO A 794 -15.66 -17.86 -13.10
C PRO A 794 -16.25 -17.81 -14.51
N LYS A 795 -15.52 -17.19 -15.45
CA LYS A 795 -15.92 -17.11 -16.87
C LYS A 795 -16.05 -18.50 -17.50
N GLU A 796 -15.12 -19.40 -17.18
CA GLU A 796 -15.09 -20.75 -17.71
C GLU A 796 -15.68 -21.72 -16.68
N GLY A 797 -16.54 -22.63 -17.14
CA GLY A 797 -17.06 -23.71 -16.29
C GLY A 797 -18.18 -23.32 -15.32
N ASN A 798 -18.72 -22.09 -15.36
CA ASN A 798 -19.92 -21.71 -14.60
C ASN A 798 -21.21 -21.97 -15.42
N PRO A 799 -21.94 -23.08 -15.18
CA PRO A 799 -23.13 -23.42 -15.95
C PRO A 799 -24.33 -22.50 -15.68
N MET A 800 -24.33 -21.74 -14.59
CA MET A 800 -25.41 -20.79 -14.30
C MET A 800 -25.33 -19.53 -15.16
N PHE A 801 -24.10 -19.13 -15.52
CA PHE A 801 -23.81 -17.92 -16.31
C PHE A 801 -22.71 -18.17 -17.36
N PRO A 802 -22.93 -19.10 -18.32
CA PRO A 802 -21.90 -19.47 -19.29
C PRO A 802 -21.43 -18.29 -20.16
N ASN A 803 -22.29 -17.29 -20.33
CA ASN A 803 -22.02 -16.08 -21.12
C ASN A 803 -21.94 -14.81 -20.27
N GLY A 804 -21.82 -14.92 -18.94
CA GLY A 804 -21.84 -13.76 -18.03
C GLY A 804 -23.19 -13.06 -17.97
N VAL A 805 -23.21 -11.83 -17.44
CA VAL A 805 -24.42 -11.00 -17.33
C VAL A 805 -24.15 -9.62 -17.92
N VAL A 806 -25.02 -9.16 -18.84
CA VAL A 806 -24.97 -7.80 -19.40
C VAL A 806 -25.59 -6.83 -18.41
N TYR A 807 -24.88 -5.76 -18.07
CA TYR A 807 -25.35 -4.70 -17.17
C TYR A 807 -25.87 -3.55 -18.03
N GLU A 808 -27.19 -3.52 -18.26
CA GLU A 808 -27.81 -2.58 -19.19
C GLU A 808 -27.50 -1.12 -18.80
N GLY A 809 -27.00 -0.34 -19.77
CA GLY A 809 -26.60 1.05 -19.55
C GLY A 809 -25.27 1.25 -18.84
N VAL A 810 -24.54 0.17 -18.53
CA VAL A 810 -23.18 0.19 -17.96
C VAL A 810 -22.15 -0.31 -18.96
N ASP A 811 -22.32 -1.55 -19.44
CA ASP A 811 -21.44 -2.16 -20.44
C ASP A 811 -22.26 -3.11 -21.33
N GLU A 812 -22.06 -3.02 -22.65
CA GLU A 812 -22.70 -3.91 -23.62
C GLU A 812 -22.10 -5.33 -23.57
N LYS A 813 -20.87 -5.47 -23.07
CA LYS A 813 -20.22 -6.76 -22.88
C LYS A 813 -20.68 -7.41 -21.58
N PRO A 814 -20.91 -8.74 -21.58
CA PRO A 814 -21.21 -9.44 -20.34
C PRO A 814 -20.06 -9.37 -19.33
N LEU A 815 -20.41 -9.11 -18.07
CA LEU A 815 -19.51 -9.00 -16.94
C LEU A 815 -19.57 -10.26 -16.06
N TYR A 816 -18.45 -10.54 -15.38
CA TYR A 816 -18.25 -11.71 -14.54
C TYR A 816 -17.74 -11.29 -13.17
N PHE A 817 -18.51 -11.58 -12.13
CA PHE A 817 -18.18 -11.25 -10.74
C PHE A 817 -18.27 -12.48 -9.85
N ARG A 818 -17.32 -12.63 -8.93
CA ARG A 818 -17.37 -13.67 -7.91
C ARG A 818 -18.50 -13.38 -6.94
N GLY A 819 -19.11 -14.43 -6.43
CA GLY A 819 -20.16 -14.32 -5.42
C GLY A 819 -19.60 -14.09 -4.03
N GLU A 820 -20.50 -14.12 -3.07
CA GLU A 820 -20.13 -14.01 -1.66
C GLU A 820 -19.27 -15.21 -1.24
N SER A 821 -18.24 -14.93 -0.45
CA SER A 821 -17.40 -15.95 0.13
C SER A 821 -16.80 -15.46 1.43
N GLY A 822 -16.77 -16.35 2.44
CA GLY A 822 -16.00 -16.13 3.65
C GLY A 822 -14.51 -15.89 3.40
N ALA A 823 -13.95 -16.28 2.24
CA ALA A 823 -12.57 -15.94 1.86
C ALA A 823 -12.31 -14.42 1.73
N ASN A 824 -13.38 -13.63 1.62
CA ASN A 824 -13.32 -12.18 1.61
C ASN A 824 -13.22 -11.58 3.03
N ASP A 825 -13.21 -12.38 4.09
CA ASP A 825 -12.90 -11.87 5.43
C ASP A 825 -11.46 -11.33 5.53
N SER A 826 -11.20 -10.52 6.56
CA SER A 826 -9.89 -9.91 6.82
C SER A 826 -9.23 -10.40 8.12
N MET A 827 -9.92 -11.19 8.95
CA MET A 827 -9.41 -11.65 10.24
C MET A 827 -8.34 -12.73 10.11
N ILE A 828 -8.57 -13.71 9.23
CA ILE A 828 -7.59 -14.78 8.99
C ILE A 828 -6.41 -14.28 8.16
N PRO A 829 -6.61 -13.50 7.09
CA PRO A 829 -5.51 -12.86 6.37
C PRO A 829 -4.61 -11.97 7.23
N LEU A 830 -5.15 -11.31 8.26
CA LEU A 830 -4.34 -10.54 9.21
C LEU A 830 -3.30 -11.42 9.90
N GLY A 831 -3.73 -12.56 10.42
CA GLY A 831 -2.84 -13.53 11.09
C GLY A 831 -1.92 -14.24 10.11
N ASP A 832 -2.41 -14.59 8.91
CA ASP A 832 -1.57 -15.18 7.86
C ASP A 832 -0.41 -14.26 7.47
N ASN A 833 -0.69 -12.96 7.40
CA ASN A 833 0.30 -11.94 7.04
C ASN A 833 1.23 -11.61 8.21
N LEU A 834 0.69 -11.41 9.41
CA LEU A 834 1.47 -11.09 10.61
C LEU A 834 2.42 -12.23 10.99
N LEU A 835 1.94 -13.47 10.95
CA LEU A 835 2.73 -14.66 11.29
C LEU A 835 3.50 -15.21 10.08
N GLU A 836 3.54 -14.46 8.97
CA GLU A 836 4.30 -14.79 7.76
C GLU A 836 3.93 -16.15 7.12
N ILE A 837 2.73 -16.70 7.39
CA ILE A 837 2.21 -17.93 6.78
C ILE A 837 2.08 -17.77 5.26
N THR A 838 1.80 -16.55 4.78
CA THR A 838 1.68 -16.28 3.35
C THR A 838 2.95 -16.54 2.55
N ALA A 839 4.12 -16.49 3.18
CA ALA A 839 5.39 -16.85 2.54
C ALA A 839 5.47 -18.35 2.19
N SER A 840 4.64 -19.20 2.82
CA SER A 840 4.56 -20.64 2.58
C SER A 840 3.42 -21.06 1.64
N LEU A 841 2.71 -20.10 1.05
CA LEU A 841 1.67 -20.41 0.06
C LEU A 841 2.31 -20.91 -1.25
N PRO A 842 1.85 -22.04 -1.80
CA PRO A 842 2.38 -22.56 -3.06
C PRO A 842 2.00 -21.66 -4.23
N GLU A 843 2.87 -21.52 -5.23
CA GLU A 843 2.54 -20.80 -6.46
C GLU A 843 1.72 -21.68 -7.40
N ASN A 844 0.39 -21.56 -7.32
CA ASN A 844 -0.53 -22.30 -8.17
C ASN A 844 -1.86 -21.54 -8.38
N GLU A 845 -2.76 -22.13 -9.17
CA GLU A 845 -4.08 -21.57 -9.48
C GLU A 845 -4.90 -21.22 -8.23
N LEU A 846 -4.84 -22.04 -7.17
CA LEU A 846 -5.60 -21.81 -5.93
C LEU A 846 -5.09 -20.56 -5.19
N THR A 847 -3.79 -20.30 -5.22
CA THR A 847 -3.19 -19.08 -4.67
C THR A 847 -3.55 -17.86 -5.51
N SER A 848 -3.64 -18.00 -6.84
CA SER A 848 -4.18 -16.95 -7.71
C SER A 848 -5.64 -16.61 -7.35
N VAL A 849 -6.49 -17.63 -7.15
CA VAL A 849 -7.88 -17.46 -6.70
C VAL A 849 -7.96 -16.79 -5.33
N LEU A 850 -7.10 -17.17 -4.38
CA LEU A 850 -6.99 -16.49 -3.09
C LEU A 850 -6.63 -15.01 -3.25
N ARG A 851 -5.67 -14.68 -4.12
CA ARG A 851 -5.28 -13.29 -4.42
C ARG A 851 -6.43 -12.51 -5.06
N GLU A 852 -7.23 -13.14 -5.92
CA GLU A 852 -8.40 -12.52 -6.53
C GLU A 852 -9.50 -12.18 -5.51
N PHE A 853 -9.77 -13.08 -4.54
CA PHE A 853 -10.69 -12.78 -3.43
C PHE A 853 -10.26 -11.54 -2.64
N ARG A 854 -8.95 -11.26 -2.53
CA ARG A 854 -8.47 -10.05 -1.85
C ARG A 854 -9.01 -8.78 -2.49
N ALA A 855 -9.26 -8.77 -3.81
CA ALA A 855 -9.79 -7.59 -4.51
C ALA A 855 -11.24 -7.25 -4.13
N TYR A 856 -12.01 -8.17 -3.54
CA TYR A 856 -13.41 -7.93 -3.16
C TYR A 856 -13.59 -7.25 -1.80
N ARG A 857 -12.54 -7.21 -0.98
CA ARG A 857 -12.56 -6.50 0.31
C ARG A 857 -12.67 -4.98 0.11
N PRO A 858 -13.22 -4.25 1.11
CA PRO A 858 -13.16 -2.79 1.14
C PRO A 858 -11.72 -2.30 0.93
N PRO A 859 -11.49 -1.21 0.16
CA PRO A 859 -10.14 -0.71 -0.14
C PRO A 859 -9.26 -0.54 1.09
N THR A 860 -9.81 0.06 2.15
CA THR A 860 -9.14 0.26 3.45
C THR A 860 -8.68 -1.04 4.10
N GLN A 861 -9.46 -2.12 4.00
CA GLN A 861 -9.08 -3.44 4.51
C GLN A 861 -7.98 -4.07 3.67
N ARG A 862 -8.05 -3.95 2.33
CA ARG A 862 -7.01 -4.47 1.42
C ARG A 862 -5.66 -3.86 1.71
N GLU A 863 -5.63 -2.54 1.80
CA GLU A 863 -4.41 -1.75 2.05
C GLU A 863 -3.83 -2.07 3.43
N TYR A 864 -4.66 -2.08 4.47
CA TYR A 864 -4.21 -2.40 5.82
C TYR A 864 -3.58 -3.81 5.92
N ILE A 865 -4.26 -4.83 5.37
CA ILE A 865 -3.78 -6.22 5.40
C ILE A 865 -2.48 -6.38 4.60
N ALA A 866 -2.36 -5.74 3.44
CA ALA A 866 -1.12 -5.71 2.68
C ALA A 866 0.01 -5.01 3.45
N GLY A 867 -0.30 -3.91 4.12
CA GLY A 867 0.64 -3.19 4.99
C GLY A 867 1.11 -4.03 6.18
N VAL A 868 0.26 -4.85 6.79
CA VAL A 868 0.67 -5.80 7.84
C VAL A 868 1.65 -6.84 7.28
N GLU A 869 1.41 -7.38 6.07
CA GLU A 869 2.32 -8.36 5.45
C GLU A 869 3.73 -7.78 5.28
N ALA A 870 3.82 -6.58 4.73
CA ALA A 870 5.08 -5.90 4.51
C ALA A 870 5.81 -5.59 5.82
N ARG A 871 5.09 -5.04 6.81
CA ARG A 871 5.66 -4.67 8.11
C ARG A 871 6.07 -5.88 8.95
N ALA A 872 5.29 -6.96 8.92
CA ALA A 872 5.62 -8.19 9.63
C ALA A 872 6.89 -8.85 9.09
N ARG A 873 7.04 -8.92 7.75
CA ARG A 873 8.27 -9.41 7.12
C ARG A 873 9.47 -8.52 7.43
N LEU A 874 9.28 -7.20 7.41
CA LEU A 874 10.34 -6.24 7.73
C LEU A 874 10.80 -6.35 9.19
N ALA A 875 9.85 -6.46 10.12
CA ALA A 875 10.11 -6.70 11.53
C ALA A 875 10.67 -8.11 11.81
N GLY A 876 10.53 -9.03 10.86
CA GLY A 876 10.91 -10.43 10.99
C GLY A 876 10.17 -11.13 12.12
N ILE A 877 8.84 -10.99 12.20
CA ILE A 877 8.00 -11.52 13.29
C ILE A 877 8.27 -12.99 13.57
N LYS A 878 8.29 -13.83 12.52
CA LYS A 878 8.52 -15.27 12.67
C LYS A 878 9.93 -15.53 13.20
N LYS A 879 10.94 -14.91 12.59
CA LYS A 879 12.35 -15.06 13.00
C LYS A 879 12.58 -14.55 14.43
N PHE A 880 11.96 -13.45 14.80
CA PHE A 880 12.02 -12.90 16.15
C PHE A 880 11.41 -13.89 17.12
N ALA A 881 10.25 -14.48 16.82
CA ALA A 881 9.64 -15.52 17.63
C ALA A 881 10.53 -16.78 17.77
N GLU A 882 11.13 -17.27 16.68
CA GLU A 882 12.02 -18.44 16.66
C GLU A 882 13.27 -18.28 17.53
N ALA A 883 13.71 -17.04 17.78
CA ALA A 883 14.89 -16.75 18.60
C ALA A 883 14.70 -16.96 20.12
N ASP A 884 13.47 -17.19 20.60
CA ASP A 884 13.16 -17.37 22.02
C ASP A 884 12.09 -18.46 22.24
N PRO A 885 12.33 -19.47 23.10
CA PRO A 885 11.39 -20.58 23.30
C PRO A 885 9.97 -20.15 23.71
N LYS A 886 9.83 -19.12 24.56
CA LYS A 886 8.50 -18.62 24.97
C LYS A 886 7.79 -17.94 23.78
N SER A 887 8.51 -17.09 23.05
CA SER A 887 7.99 -16.41 21.85
C SER A 887 7.56 -17.41 20.78
N LEU A 888 8.38 -18.42 20.51
CA LEU A 888 8.08 -19.48 19.55
C LEU A 888 6.86 -20.31 19.97
N ALA A 889 6.72 -20.62 21.27
CA ALA A 889 5.54 -21.30 21.78
C ALA A 889 4.25 -20.49 21.56
N LEU A 890 4.28 -19.18 21.81
CA LEU A 890 3.14 -18.29 21.54
C LEU A 890 2.84 -18.16 20.05
N TYR A 891 3.87 -18.10 19.20
CA TYR A 891 3.72 -18.15 17.75
C TYR A 891 3.02 -19.44 17.31
N VAL A 892 3.48 -20.61 17.79
CA VAL A 892 2.86 -21.92 17.52
C VAL A 892 1.39 -21.94 17.90
N LEU A 893 1.03 -21.43 19.08
CA LEU A 893 -0.37 -21.38 19.51
C LEU A 893 -1.24 -20.46 18.62
N ASN A 894 -0.70 -19.34 18.15
CA ASN A 894 -1.42 -18.46 17.21
C ASN A 894 -1.60 -19.10 15.83
N VAL A 895 -0.57 -19.78 15.30
CA VAL A 895 -0.69 -20.54 14.04
C VAL A 895 -1.72 -21.68 14.21
N ASP A 896 -1.77 -22.34 15.36
CA ASP A 896 -2.77 -23.36 15.67
C ASP A 896 -4.20 -22.81 15.66
N GLN A 897 -4.41 -21.58 16.13
CA GLN A 897 -5.72 -20.95 16.06
C GLN A 897 -6.19 -20.67 14.63
N ILE A 898 -5.27 -20.32 13.73
CA ILE A 898 -5.57 -20.17 12.30
C ILE A 898 -5.87 -21.55 11.67
N ARG A 899 -5.09 -22.58 12.02
CA ARG A 899 -5.38 -23.98 11.62
C ARG A 899 -6.76 -24.40 12.09
N GLU A 900 -7.11 -24.12 13.35
CA GLU A 900 -8.40 -24.46 13.94
C GLU A 900 -9.56 -23.82 13.18
N PHE A 901 -9.44 -22.53 12.86
CA PHE A 901 -10.44 -21.84 12.03
C PHE A 901 -10.62 -22.52 10.68
N ARG A 902 -9.52 -22.79 9.97
CA ARG A 902 -9.55 -23.41 8.63
C ARG A 902 -10.10 -24.84 8.68
N GLN A 903 -9.79 -25.60 9.72
CA GLN A 903 -10.33 -26.94 9.98
C GLN A 903 -11.84 -26.91 10.22
N ARG A 904 -12.31 -25.94 11.01
CA ARG A 904 -13.73 -25.76 11.30
C ARG A 904 -14.49 -25.34 10.06
N HIS A 905 -13.93 -24.42 9.26
CA HIS A 905 -14.47 -24.02 7.97
C HIS A 905 -14.57 -25.22 7.00
N TRP A 906 -13.56 -26.08 6.95
CA TRP A 906 -13.61 -27.30 6.15
C TRP A 906 -14.72 -28.25 6.62
N SER A 907 -14.89 -28.40 7.93
CA SER A 907 -15.95 -29.21 8.52
C SER A 907 -17.35 -28.67 8.18
N PHE A 908 -17.55 -27.35 8.26
CA PHE A 908 -18.79 -26.73 7.78
C PHE A 908 -19.01 -26.98 6.29
N THR A 909 -17.99 -26.82 5.46
CA THR A 909 -18.11 -27.05 4.01
C THR A 909 -18.56 -28.47 3.69
N LYS A 910 -18.05 -29.48 4.43
CA LYS A 910 -18.50 -30.87 4.31
C LYS A 910 -19.98 -31.04 4.62
N GLU A 911 -20.47 -30.46 5.72
CA GLU A 911 -21.85 -30.63 6.19
C GLU A 911 -22.89 -29.76 5.47
N TYR A 912 -22.53 -28.52 5.15
CA TYR A 912 -23.43 -27.50 4.60
C TYR A 912 -23.53 -27.58 3.08
N ILE A 913 -22.46 -28.04 2.41
CA ILE A 913 -22.37 -28.00 0.95
C ILE A 913 -22.22 -29.39 0.36
N ILE A 914 -21.11 -30.08 0.65
CA ILE A 914 -20.76 -31.35 0.00
C ILE A 914 -21.83 -32.43 0.21
N ARG A 915 -22.33 -32.58 1.44
CA ARG A 915 -23.38 -33.56 1.75
C ARG A 915 -24.76 -33.19 1.20
N ARG A 916 -24.93 -31.99 0.67
CA ARG A 916 -26.22 -31.40 0.29
C ARG A 916 -26.36 -31.10 -1.19
N SER A 917 -25.25 -30.96 -1.92
CA SER A 917 -25.23 -30.62 -3.34
C SER A 917 -24.07 -31.31 -4.06
N SER A 918 -24.33 -31.78 -5.28
CA SER A 918 -23.29 -32.27 -6.19
C SER A 918 -22.59 -31.14 -6.97
N TYR A 919 -23.02 -29.89 -6.80
CA TYR A 919 -22.46 -28.73 -7.50
C TYR A 919 -21.06 -28.41 -6.98
N GLY A 920 -20.04 -28.61 -7.81
CA GLY A 920 -18.62 -28.58 -7.43
C GLY A 920 -18.00 -27.19 -7.24
N ILE A 921 -18.74 -26.11 -7.50
CA ILE A 921 -18.27 -24.73 -7.46
C ILE A 921 -18.82 -24.03 -6.20
N ALA A 922 -17.94 -23.34 -5.48
CA ALA A 922 -18.31 -22.53 -4.31
C ALA A 922 -19.06 -21.26 -4.75
N THR A 923 -19.72 -20.59 -3.82
CA THR A 923 -20.45 -19.33 -4.11
C THR A 923 -19.54 -18.25 -4.68
N GLY A 924 -18.31 -18.13 -4.15
CA GLY A 924 -17.25 -17.27 -4.66
C GLY A 924 -16.53 -17.78 -5.94
N GLY A 925 -16.92 -18.91 -6.51
CA GLY A 925 -16.37 -19.41 -7.78
C GLY A 925 -15.08 -20.23 -7.66
N SER A 926 -14.72 -20.72 -6.48
CA SER A 926 -13.56 -21.61 -6.28
C SER A 926 -13.95 -23.10 -6.34
N PRO A 927 -13.01 -24.00 -6.72
CA PRO A 927 -13.25 -25.44 -6.67
C PRO A 927 -13.30 -25.93 -5.22
N ILE A 928 -14.50 -26.29 -4.73
CA ILE A 928 -14.78 -26.57 -3.30
C ILE A 928 -13.82 -27.63 -2.72
N LEU A 929 -13.49 -28.63 -3.53
CA LEU A 929 -12.81 -29.85 -3.06
C LEU A 929 -11.29 -29.71 -2.97
N ARG A 930 -10.74 -28.61 -3.48
CA ARG A 930 -9.28 -28.36 -3.55
C ARG A 930 -8.88 -27.13 -2.75
N TYR A 931 -9.69 -26.08 -2.80
CA TYR A 931 -9.33 -24.78 -2.27
C TYR A 931 -9.13 -24.77 -0.73
N LEU A 932 -10.13 -25.20 0.04
CA LEU A 932 -10.02 -25.21 1.51
C LEU A 932 -9.03 -26.26 2.04
N PRO A 933 -9.00 -27.50 1.51
CA PRO A 933 -7.99 -28.48 1.89
C PRO A 933 -6.56 -27.98 1.65
N SER A 934 -6.29 -27.34 0.51
CA SER A 934 -4.96 -26.78 0.21
C SER A 934 -4.55 -25.72 1.23
N ASN A 935 -5.46 -24.80 1.57
CA ASN A 935 -5.21 -23.78 2.59
C ASN A 935 -4.97 -24.40 3.99
N LEU A 936 -5.71 -25.45 4.36
CA LEU A 936 -5.51 -26.14 5.63
C LEU A 936 -4.18 -26.90 5.65
N ALA A 937 -3.76 -27.48 4.52
CA ALA A 937 -2.47 -28.16 4.40
C ALA A 937 -1.30 -27.19 4.59
N THR A 938 -1.34 -26.01 3.96
CA THR A 938 -0.29 -24.99 4.11
C THR A 938 -0.09 -24.59 5.58
N VAL A 939 -1.16 -24.21 6.29
CA VAL A 939 -1.02 -23.78 7.70
C VAL A 939 -0.57 -24.94 8.60
N THR A 940 -0.99 -26.17 8.31
CA THR A 940 -0.58 -27.35 9.07
C THR A 940 0.91 -27.65 8.89
N ASN A 941 1.46 -27.42 7.69
CA ASN A 941 2.90 -27.54 7.44
C ASN A 941 3.70 -26.48 8.20
N VAL A 942 3.28 -25.20 8.13
CA VAL A 942 3.91 -24.11 8.90
C VAL A 942 3.90 -24.42 10.41
N LEU A 943 2.76 -24.92 10.92
CA LEU A 943 2.63 -25.31 12.32
C LEU A 943 3.58 -26.45 12.70
N ALA A 944 3.67 -27.48 11.85
CA ALA A 944 4.55 -28.62 12.09
C ALA A 944 6.04 -28.22 12.10
N GLU A 945 6.45 -27.36 11.15
CA GLU A 945 7.82 -26.81 11.10
C GLU A 945 8.17 -26.02 12.36
N ALA A 946 7.27 -25.15 12.83
CA ALA A 946 7.48 -24.37 14.05
C ALA A 946 7.50 -25.27 15.30
N CYS A 947 6.64 -26.29 15.36
CA CYS A 947 6.61 -27.24 16.48
C CYS A 947 7.87 -28.11 16.58
N ALA A 948 8.52 -28.40 15.45
CA ALA A 948 9.75 -29.19 15.38
C ALA A 948 10.98 -28.45 15.94
N GLN A 949 10.92 -27.11 15.99
CA GLN A 949 11.96 -26.27 16.58
C GLN A 949 11.88 -26.22 18.12
N LEU A 950 10.73 -26.57 18.70
CA LEU A 950 10.55 -26.65 20.15
C LEU A 950 10.95 -28.04 20.69
N PRO A 951 11.47 -28.14 21.93
CA PRO A 951 11.74 -29.41 22.58
C PRO A 951 10.54 -30.38 22.54
N SER A 952 10.84 -31.67 22.42
CA SER A 952 9.84 -32.73 22.18
C SER A 952 9.12 -33.24 23.41
N THR A 953 9.53 -32.84 24.62
CA THR A 953 8.89 -33.26 25.88
C THR A 953 8.51 -32.07 26.75
N GLU A 954 7.41 -32.20 27.51
CA GLU A 954 6.94 -31.18 28.44
C GLU A 954 8.02 -30.78 29.46
N SER A 955 8.73 -31.77 30.03
CA SER A 955 9.85 -31.50 30.94
C SER A 955 10.99 -30.71 30.28
N ALA A 956 11.27 -30.93 28.98
CA ALA A 956 12.27 -30.18 28.25
C ALA A 956 11.79 -28.76 27.88
N LEU A 957 10.49 -28.56 27.66
CA LEU A 957 9.88 -27.24 27.48
C LEU A 957 9.96 -26.41 28.76
N HIS A 958 9.72 -27.02 29.91
CA HIS A 958 9.96 -26.39 31.21
C HIS A 958 11.41 -25.99 31.43
N ASN A 959 12.35 -26.88 31.09
CA ASN A 959 13.78 -26.58 31.16
C ASN A 959 14.20 -25.46 30.21
N ALA A 960 13.43 -25.20 29.14
CA ALA A 960 13.60 -24.08 28.22
C ALA A 960 12.91 -22.78 28.70
N GLY A 961 12.35 -22.75 29.92
CA GLY A 961 11.80 -21.54 30.55
C GLY A 961 10.29 -21.31 30.35
N LEU A 962 9.55 -22.29 29.83
CA LEU A 962 8.09 -22.18 29.67
C LEU A 962 7.36 -22.48 30.99
N SER A 963 6.28 -21.75 31.25
CA SER A 963 5.33 -22.08 32.33
C SER A 963 4.56 -23.37 32.03
N GLU A 964 4.12 -24.08 33.07
CA GLU A 964 3.34 -25.33 32.98
C GLU A 964 2.17 -25.24 32.00
N GLY A 965 1.30 -24.25 32.16
CA GLY A 965 0.14 -24.09 31.27
C GLY A 965 0.51 -23.84 29.80
N LEU A 966 1.64 -23.18 29.53
CA LEU A 966 2.10 -22.92 28.16
C LEU A 966 2.72 -24.18 27.54
N ALA A 967 3.50 -24.94 28.30
CA ALA A 967 4.07 -26.21 27.86
C ALA A 967 2.97 -27.24 27.54
N GLU A 968 1.96 -27.36 28.41
CA GLU A 968 0.80 -28.23 28.19
C GLU A 968 0.02 -27.83 26.92
N ALA A 969 -0.20 -26.53 26.70
CA ALA A 969 -0.91 -26.01 25.53
C ALA A 969 -0.19 -26.34 24.22
N VAL A 970 1.14 -26.18 24.19
CA VAL A 970 1.98 -26.53 23.02
C VAL A 970 1.90 -28.04 22.73
N GLU A 971 1.97 -28.88 23.75
CA GLU A 971 1.92 -30.34 23.55
C GLU A 971 0.55 -30.80 23.02
N LYS A 972 -0.55 -30.23 23.53
CA LYS A 972 -1.89 -30.47 22.98
C LYS A 972 -1.99 -30.00 21.53
N CYS A 973 -1.43 -28.83 21.21
CA CYS A 973 -1.36 -28.31 19.84
C CYS A 973 -0.62 -29.28 18.91
N ARG A 974 0.56 -29.76 19.30
CA ARG A 974 1.38 -30.69 18.52
C ARG A 974 0.62 -31.97 18.16
N LYS A 975 -0.06 -32.59 19.13
CA LYS A 975 -0.90 -33.79 18.92
C LYS A 975 -2.04 -33.53 17.93
N ARG A 976 -2.75 -32.40 18.08
CA ARG A 976 -3.83 -32.01 17.16
C ARG A 976 -3.32 -31.80 15.74
N ALA A 977 -2.18 -31.13 15.58
CA ALA A 977 -1.58 -30.87 14.28
C ALA A 977 -1.21 -32.17 13.54
N GLU A 978 -0.59 -33.12 14.23
CA GLU A 978 -0.20 -34.42 13.66
C GLU A 978 -1.41 -35.24 13.21
N VAL A 979 -2.45 -35.32 14.05
CA VAL A 979 -3.71 -36.00 13.70
C VAL A 979 -4.37 -35.30 12.50
N GLN A 980 -4.46 -33.97 12.53
CA GLN A 980 -5.09 -33.20 11.46
C GLN A 980 -4.38 -33.38 10.11
N LYS A 981 -3.05 -33.42 10.10
CA LYS A 981 -2.25 -33.65 8.89
C LYS A 981 -2.58 -35.00 8.26
N ARG A 982 -2.54 -36.08 9.04
CA ARG A 982 -2.83 -37.44 8.55
C ARG A 982 -4.27 -37.58 8.03
N VAL A 983 -5.23 -37.02 8.75
CA VAL A 983 -6.65 -37.03 8.33
C VAL A 983 -6.82 -36.28 7.02
N LEU A 984 -6.22 -35.10 6.89
CA LEU A 984 -6.33 -34.28 5.68
C LEU A 984 -5.67 -34.94 4.46
N GLU A 985 -4.49 -35.53 4.63
CA GLU A 985 -3.80 -36.27 3.55
C GLU A 985 -4.64 -37.46 3.06
N ALA A 986 -5.24 -38.22 3.99
CA ALA A 986 -6.13 -39.33 3.66
C ALA A 986 -7.40 -38.84 2.95
N GLU A 987 -7.99 -37.73 3.41
CA GLU A 987 -9.13 -37.10 2.75
C GLU A 987 -8.73 -36.65 1.33
N MET A 988 -7.67 -35.85 1.15
CA MET A 988 -7.27 -35.36 -0.17
C MET A 988 -7.01 -36.49 -1.18
N ALA A 989 -6.39 -37.59 -0.76
CA ALA A 989 -6.15 -38.75 -1.62
C ALA A 989 -7.46 -39.38 -2.15
N VAL A 990 -8.49 -39.51 -1.31
CA VAL A 990 -9.81 -40.01 -1.74
C VAL A 990 -10.44 -39.07 -2.77
N TRP A 991 -10.27 -37.77 -2.57
CA TRP A 991 -10.93 -36.74 -3.38
C TRP A 991 -10.25 -36.51 -4.73
N GLU A 992 -8.95 -36.71 -4.83
CA GLU A 992 -8.25 -36.78 -6.11
C GLU A 992 -8.77 -37.94 -6.97
N ILE A 993 -8.92 -39.13 -6.38
CA ILE A 993 -9.47 -40.32 -7.05
C ILE A 993 -10.90 -40.06 -7.54
N VAL A 994 -11.78 -39.53 -6.67
CA VAL A 994 -13.18 -39.21 -7.03
C VAL A 994 -13.25 -38.08 -8.07
N GLY A 995 -12.38 -37.07 -7.95
CA GLY A 995 -12.27 -35.95 -8.89
C GLY A 995 -11.87 -36.40 -10.28
N ASP A 996 -10.91 -37.32 -10.40
CA ASP A 996 -10.46 -37.88 -11.67
C ASP A 996 -11.50 -38.81 -12.29
N GLN A 997 -12.20 -39.61 -11.48
CA GLN A 997 -13.33 -40.42 -11.96
C GLN A 997 -14.44 -39.54 -12.56
N LYS A 998 -14.84 -38.46 -11.89
CA LYS A 998 -15.84 -37.51 -12.40
C LYS A 998 -15.35 -36.72 -13.62
N ARG A 999 -14.05 -36.38 -13.69
CA ARG A 999 -13.46 -35.72 -14.88
C ARG A 999 -13.55 -36.63 -16.10
N HIS A 1000 -13.14 -37.89 -15.96
CA HIS A 1000 -13.24 -38.88 -17.02
C HIS A 1000 -14.68 -39.21 -17.42
N GLU A 1001 -15.65 -39.06 -16.51
CA GLU A 1001 -17.08 -39.24 -16.81
C GLU A 1001 -17.67 -38.02 -17.53
N ALA A 1002 -17.30 -36.80 -17.13
CA ALA A 1002 -17.66 -35.56 -17.81
C ALA A 1002 -17.04 -35.45 -19.21
N GLU A 1003 -15.78 -35.84 -19.38
CA GLU A 1003 -15.09 -35.93 -20.68
C GLU A 1003 -15.76 -36.96 -21.60
N ARG A 1004 -16.16 -38.12 -21.07
CA ARG A 1004 -16.93 -39.14 -21.82
C ARG A 1004 -18.32 -38.62 -22.24
N THR A 1005 -18.98 -37.85 -21.38
CA THR A 1005 -20.30 -37.28 -21.67
C THR A 1005 -20.21 -36.14 -22.69
N ALA A 1006 -19.17 -35.30 -22.62
CA ALA A 1006 -18.89 -34.26 -23.60
C ALA A 1006 -18.51 -34.85 -24.97
N ALA A 1007 -17.70 -35.92 -25.00
CA ALA A 1007 -17.38 -36.66 -26.23
C ALA A 1007 -18.61 -37.35 -26.85
N ALA A 1008 -19.56 -37.82 -26.04
CA ALA A 1008 -20.81 -38.40 -26.51
C ALA A 1008 -21.80 -37.35 -27.06
N GLY A 1009 -21.73 -36.10 -26.59
CA GLY A 1009 -22.54 -34.97 -27.06
C GLY A 1009 -22.15 -34.45 -28.45
N VAL A 1010 -20.91 -34.65 -28.88
CA VAL A 1010 -20.41 -34.22 -30.20
C VAL A 1010 -20.83 -35.18 -31.34
N ASN A 1011 -21.27 -36.40 -31.02
CA ASN A 1011 -21.59 -37.44 -32.02
C ASN A 1011 -23.09 -37.72 -32.22
N LYS A 1012 -24.01 -36.93 -31.66
CA LYS A 1012 -25.47 -37.10 -31.87
C LYS A 1012 -26.09 -35.91 -32.61
N GLY A 1013 -25.64 -35.74 -33.85
CA GLY A 1013 -26.30 -34.96 -34.89
C GLY A 1013 -26.85 -35.84 -36.01
N ALA A 1014 -27.51 -36.96 -35.71
CA ALA A 1014 -28.35 -37.67 -36.66
C ALA A 1014 -29.29 -38.68 -35.95
N GLU A 1015 -30.53 -38.71 -36.43
CA GLU A 1015 -31.60 -39.69 -36.23
C GLU A 1015 -32.55 -39.58 -35.03
N LYS A 1016 -33.83 -39.46 -35.41
CA LYS A 1016 -35.04 -39.42 -34.58
C LYS A 1016 -35.56 -40.83 -34.28
N SER A 1017 -36.21 -40.91 -33.12
CA SER A 1017 -37.49 -41.59 -32.83
C SER A 1017 -37.48 -42.90 -32.04
N ALA A 1018 -38.48 -42.91 -31.15
CA ALA A 1018 -39.28 -44.02 -30.64
C ALA A 1018 -38.78 -44.81 -29.39
N THR A 1019 -39.60 -44.62 -28.34
CA THR A 1019 -40.08 -45.61 -27.35
C THR A 1019 -39.12 -46.17 -26.29
N GLY A 1020 -39.60 -46.16 -25.04
CA GLY A 1020 -39.18 -47.12 -24.01
C GLY A 1020 -38.55 -46.50 -22.77
N GLU A 1021 -39.32 -46.48 -21.68
CA GLU A 1021 -38.93 -46.55 -20.26
C GLU A 1021 -37.70 -45.74 -19.77
N VAL A 1022 -38.00 -44.80 -18.86
CA VAL A 1022 -37.02 -44.10 -18.02
C VAL A 1022 -36.36 -45.10 -17.06
N PRO A 1023 -35.04 -45.35 -17.12
CA PRO A 1023 -34.35 -46.08 -16.06
C PRO A 1023 -34.17 -45.13 -14.87
N ARG A 1024 -34.75 -45.48 -13.71
CA ARG A 1024 -34.31 -44.93 -12.43
C ARG A 1024 -32.85 -45.30 -12.24
N ALA A 1025 -31.94 -44.34 -12.40
CA ALA A 1025 -30.54 -44.50 -12.04
C ALA A 1025 -30.44 -44.81 -10.54
N GLY A 1026 -29.82 -45.94 -10.23
CA GLY A 1026 -29.66 -46.48 -8.89
C GLY A 1026 -28.88 -45.52 -7.99
N LYS A 1027 -29.31 -45.46 -6.73
CA LYS A 1027 -28.47 -45.03 -5.63
C LYS A 1027 -27.14 -45.78 -5.74
N ALA A 1028 -26.04 -45.06 -5.85
CA ALA A 1028 -24.75 -45.63 -5.52
C ALA A 1028 -24.83 -46.06 -4.05
N ASP A 1029 -24.70 -47.36 -3.79
CA ASP A 1029 -24.55 -47.93 -2.46
C ASP A 1029 -23.31 -47.31 -1.81
N LEU A 1030 -23.53 -46.28 -1.00
CA LEU A 1030 -22.63 -45.96 0.10
C LEU A 1030 -22.87 -47.07 1.12
N GLY A 1031 -21.87 -47.93 1.31
CA GLY A 1031 -21.90 -49.03 2.25
C GLY A 1031 -22.45 -48.63 3.62
N GLU A 1032 -23.15 -49.59 4.22
CA GLU A 1032 -23.90 -49.57 5.49
C GLU A 1032 -23.69 -48.36 6.42
N GLU A 1033 -24.83 -47.78 6.85
CA GLU A 1033 -24.95 -46.84 7.95
C GLU A 1033 -24.26 -47.36 9.22
N LYS A 1034 -23.06 -46.87 9.50
CA LYS A 1034 -22.63 -46.70 10.89
C LYS A 1034 -23.18 -45.37 11.38
N ILE A 1035 -24.24 -45.45 12.17
CA ILE A 1035 -24.67 -44.38 13.06
C ILE A 1035 -23.47 -44.05 13.96
N LEU A 1036 -22.70 -43.01 13.61
CA LEU A 1036 -21.76 -42.39 14.53
C LEU A 1036 -22.60 -41.69 15.60
N GLN A 1037 -22.80 -42.38 16.72
CA GLN A 1037 -23.31 -41.75 17.92
C GLN A 1037 -22.39 -40.61 18.34
N ARG A 1038 -23.01 -39.50 18.74
CA ARG A 1038 -22.41 -38.29 19.30
C ARG A 1038 -21.29 -38.61 20.31
N GLY A 1039 -20.16 -37.92 20.17
CA GLY A 1039 -19.16 -37.74 21.23
C GLY A 1039 -18.72 -36.29 21.26
N TRP A 1040 -18.69 -35.69 22.44
CA TRP A 1040 -18.10 -34.38 22.69
C TRP A 1040 -16.59 -34.48 22.54
N VAL A 1041 -15.96 -33.63 21.73
CA VAL A 1041 -14.50 -33.49 21.77
C VAL A 1041 -14.16 -32.63 22.99
N GLY A 1042 -13.89 -33.32 24.09
CA GLY A 1042 -13.30 -32.77 25.30
C GLY A 1042 -11.81 -32.48 25.13
N ASN A 1043 -11.25 -31.76 26.10
CA ASN A 1043 -9.97 -31.05 26.05
C ASN A 1043 -8.71 -31.94 26.21
N ASP A 1044 -8.74 -33.21 25.81
CA ASP A 1044 -7.69 -34.21 26.09
C ASP A 1044 -7.12 -34.94 24.85
N GLY A 1045 -7.54 -34.58 23.64
CA GLY A 1045 -6.75 -34.86 22.43
C GLY A 1045 -6.64 -36.34 22.04
N VAL A 1046 -7.62 -37.18 22.35
CA VAL A 1046 -7.77 -38.52 21.77
C VAL A 1046 -9.21 -38.75 21.32
N GLY A 1047 -9.45 -38.80 20.01
CA GLY A 1047 -10.74 -39.16 19.40
C GLY A 1047 -11.04 -38.43 18.11
#